data_AF-A0A9P7G6Z9-F1
#
_entry.id   AF-A0A9P7G6Z9-F1
#
_cell.length_a   1.000
_cell.length_b   1.000
_cell.length_c   1.000
_cell.angle_alpha   90.00
_cell.angle_beta   90.00
_cell.angle_gamma   90.00
#
_symmetry.space_group_name_H-M   'P 1'
#
loop_
_entity.id
_entity.type
_entity.pdbx_description
1 polymer ?
#
loop_
_entity_poly.entity_id
_entity_poly.type
_entity_poly.pdbx_seq_one_letter_code
_entity_poly.pdbx_strand_id
1 'polypeptide(L)'
;MAPPSLFVQNWSSPDFPSLSIISSASHWKSDHALPVYASIVSVALLLIHAFTLSEYTRPILVRLNLAKEREISPQVDSGGHIKSHGGRVIFATEVLTLIGSLELLRVSVTRVLALEGLERDAYSSLLALFAVVSPRPTIVSHHINLVLAASWTIFFARDVVPLLTYTRTPADPSHLLWHLISVLSLTAVVLPLVKPRRYVPFDPSDPMPPSPEQTASRLSLLFFAFQDATVWKAYRGPHLPLAELPPLADADHSKHLVRAALPHFDPYAERNDASGVRKQPQRHLFLAVASVFRPQIIVATLLLLSDNAATLLAPYALKKLLEYLANRDAATVNPWVWVASLFVGPLSSAIIKQQYQTLLGHSTVRLEAILTQLILKHALRIRIVAEVDSLAIAPTPPAAPSVAPSQSTSSSDESLTPPAESESDETVADEPQSKAASPSPPPSPPPPPPPPPQSKGKSLVGRMNNLISSDLQALARAAEFLQVFFGAPVMIVLTIGFLYNLLGWSALIGFVVLVAQTPLPIVFSRLLQGATKEVAKRSDDRVETVTETTSVIRMVKMFGWEKKMSERIDEKREAELTWVWWSKFYTLITMIFQFRALPFSFAYFLTRLVSYLLPALTMIATFTVYALAMKRSLDAATVFSSIALFNILRTKVAMLFMWLPNVLKGNVSLQRISDFLYETELLDKFSDNAVAHGENGINDIGFRAATFSWAREDANEGARTPSKRSFRLEIKDELLFKRGSINLIVGPTGSGKTSLLMALLGEMHFLPSGPGAWFNLPRTGGVAYAAQESWVLNAMIKENIIFGAPFDEERYKKVLDQCALLRDLELLDAGDLTEVGEKGLTLSGGQKARLTLARAVYSSAEIIILDDVLAALDVHTAKWIVDKCLVGDLVRGRTVILVTHNVSIAAPVSDFVVSLGPDGHILSQGRISDALAKNAKLELQVVEEKVAEDKAEQEVVQQTDAPKKENKGKLIVEEETSKGHLSWESSK
;
A
#
# COMPACT_ATOMS: atom_id res chain seq x y z
N MET A 1 -53.47 18.82 -6.55
CA MET A 1 -52.23 18.01 -6.52
C MET A 1 -52.15 17.25 -7.84
N ALA A 2 -51.01 17.25 -8.53
CA ALA A 2 -50.81 16.55 -9.80
C ALA A 2 -49.55 15.66 -9.71
N PRO A 3 -49.55 14.44 -10.30
CA PRO A 3 -48.42 13.53 -10.23
C PRO A 3 -47.32 13.85 -11.26
N PRO A 4 -46.03 13.55 -10.98
CA PRO A 4 -44.92 13.83 -11.89
C PRO A 4 -44.78 12.74 -12.98
N SER A 5 -45.52 12.87 -14.09
CA SER A 5 -45.62 11.86 -15.15
C SER A 5 -44.72 12.13 -16.39
N LEU A 6 -43.41 12.35 -16.19
CA LEU A 6 -42.49 12.77 -17.28
C LEU A 6 -41.31 11.83 -17.60
N PHE A 7 -41.13 10.71 -16.89
CA PHE A 7 -39.89 9.91 -16.98
C PHE A 7 -40.05 8.41 -17.33
N VAL A 8 -41.26 7.92 -17.60
CA VAL A 8 -41.54 6.46 -17.69
C VAL A 8 -42.19 6.01 -19.01
N GLN A 9 -42.76 6.92 -19.81
CA GLN A 9 -43.71 6.54 -20.88
C GLN A 9 -43.08 6.08 -22.21
N ASN A 10 -41.77 6.27 -22.42
CA ASN A 10 -41.09 6.05 -23.71
C ASN A 10 -40.35 4.70 -23.85
N TRP A 11 -40.73 3.67 -23.08
CA TRP A 11 -40.10 2.33 -23.13
C TRP A 11 -41.02 1.22 -23.67
N SER A 12 -42.21 1.56 -24.17
CA SER A 12 -43.22 0.62 -24.68
C SER A 12 -43.58 0.76 -26.16
N SER A 13 -42.96 1.69 -26.90
CA SER A 13 -43.05 1.76 -28.36
C SER A 13 -42.09 0.78 -29.04
N PRO A 14 -42.44 0.18 -30.20
CA PRO A 14 -41.50 -0.57 -31.04
C PRO A 14 -40.53 0.37 -31.79
N ASP A 15 -40.78 1.68 -31.75
CA ASP A 15 -39.87 2.71 -32.19
C ASP A 15 -38.61 2.74 -31.33
N PHE A 16 -37.49 2.32 -31.91
CA PHE A 16 -36.24 3.04 -31.69
C PHE A 16 -36.52 4.55 -31.79
N PRO A 17 -35.86 5.42 -31.00
CA PRO A 17 -35.94 6.84 -31.23
C PRO A 17 -35.48 7.11 -32.67
N SER A 18 -36.45 7.39 -33.54
CA SER A 18 -36.16 7.79 -34.90
C SER A 18 -35.35 9.08 -34.82
N LEU A 19 -34.35 9.24 -35.69
CA LEU A 19 -33.65 10.51 -35.86
C LEU A 19 -34.55 11.49 -36.67
N SER A 20 -35.80 11.59 -36.22
CA SER A 20 -36.91 12.39 -36.77
C SER A 20 -36.86 13.87 -36.35
N ILE A 21 -35.81 14.25 -35.63
CA ILE A 21 -35.29 15.63 -35.56
C ILE A 21 -35.08 16.21 -36.97
N ILE A 22 -34.89 15.35 -37.99
CA ILE A 22 -34.48 15.72 -39.34
C ILE A 22 -35.67 15.60 -40.35
N SER A 23 -36.83 16.18 -40.04
CA SER A 23 -38.09 15.99 -40.79
C SER A 23 -38.63 17.21 -41.57
N SER A 24 -37.80 18.23 -41.86
CA SER A 24 -38.11 19.30 -42.84
C SER A 24 -36.98 19.55 -43.84
N ALA A 25 -37.14 20.45 -44.81
CA ALA A 25 -36.26 20.57 -45.98
C ALA A 25 -35.06 21.51 -45.78
N SER A 26 -33.85 21.03 -46.07
CA SER A 26 -32.63 21.84 -46.34
C SER A 26 -31.49 20.93 -46.83
N HIS A 27 -30.41 21.52 -47.37
CA HIS A 27 -29.25 20.78 -47.92
C HIS A 27 -28.44 19.96 -46.89
N TRP A 28 -28.73 20.07 -45.59
CA TRP A 28 -28.01 19.38 -44.51
C TRP A 28 -28.39 17.89 -44.37
N LYS A 29 -29.01 17.29 -45.39
CA LYS A 29 -29.72 16.00 -45.33
C LYS A 29 -29.11 14.84 -46.12
N SER A 30 -28.18 15.07 -47.03
CA SER A 30 -27.50 13.97 -47.73
C SER A 30 -26.62 13.20 -46.75
N ASP A 31 -26.75 11.86 -46.69
CA ASP A 31 -25.93 11.00 -45.81
C ASP A 31 -24.42 11.20 -46.03
N HIS A 32 -24.04 11.65 -47.22
CA HIS A 32 -22.67 11.98 -47.62
C HIS A 32 -22.12 13.30 -47.03
N ALA A 33 -22.95 14.16 -46.43
CA ALA A 33 -22.51 15.44 -45.85
C ALA A 33 -21.89 15.30 -44.45
N LEU A 34 -22.38 14.38 -43.60
CA LEU A 34 -21.83 14.18 -42.25
C LEU A 34 -20.34 13.78 -42.25
N PRO A 35 -19.85 12.88 -43.13
CA PRO A 35 -18.42 12.61 -43.29
C PRO A 35 -17.62 13.83 -43.79
N VAL A 36 -18.22 14.69 -44.62
CA VAL A 36 -17.59 15.94 -45.10
C VAL A 36 -17.47 16.95 -43.95
N TYR A 37 -18.49 17.12 -43.10
CA TYR A 37 -18.37 17.95 -41.90
C TYR A 37 -17.30 17.43 -40.94
N ALA A 38 -17.16 16.10 -40.77
CA ALA A 38 -16.05 15.51 -40.02
C ALA A 38 -14.67 15.82 -40.64
N SER A 39 -14.58 15.90 -41.98
CA SER A 39 -13.36 16.33 -42.67
C SER A 39 -13.05 17.82 -42.44
N ILE A 40 -14.05 18.70 -42.52
CA ILE A 40 -13.90 20.15 -42.28
C ILE A 40 -13.49 20.43 -40.82
N VAL A 41 -14.11 19.75 -39.86
CA VAL A 41 -13.71 19.83 -38.43
C VAL A 41 -12.29 19.29 -38.23
N SER A 42 -11.90 18.23 -38.94
CA SER A 42 -10.53 17.72 -38.92
C SER A 42 -9.53 18.74 -39.47
N VAL A 43 -9.84 19.45 -40.57
CA VAL A 43 -9.01 20.56 -41.10
C VAL A 43 -8.87 21.68 -40.07
N ALA A 44 -9.98 22.14 -39.48
CA ALA A 44 -9.96 23.21 -38.48
C ALA A 44 -9.12 22.83 -37.25
N LEU A 45 -9.27 21.60 -36.75
CA LEU A 45 -8.46 21.09 -35.63
C LEU A 45 -6.98 20.89 -35.99
N LEU A 46 -6.66 20.61 -37.25
CA LEU A 46 -5.28 20.49 -37.74
C LEU A 46 -4.63 21.88 -37.86
N LEU A 47 -5.37 22.88 -38.35
CA LEU A 47 -4.96 24.29 -38.33
C LEU A 47 -4.75 24.81 -36.90
N ILE A 48 -5.61 24.45 -35.94
CA ILE A 48 -5.42 24.78 -34.52
C ILE A 48 -4.18 24.08 -33.93
N HIS A 49 -3.90 22.83 -34.31
CA HIS A 49 -2.65 22.15 -33.93
C HIS A 49 -1.41 22.83 -34.54
N ALA A 50 -1.45 23.20 -35.82
CA ALA A 50 -0.37 23.94 -36.47
C ALA A 50 -0.15 25.32 -35.80
N PHE A 51 -1.22 26.01 -35.44
CA PHE A 51 -1.16 27.29 -34.74
C PHE A 51 -0.63 27.17 -33.31
N THR A 52 -0.95 26.10 -32.58
CA THR A 52 -0.46 25.88 -31.19
C THR A 52 0.95 25.27 -31.12
N LEU A 53 1.40 24.62 -32.20
CA LEU A 53 2.76 24.07 -32.34
C LEU A 53 3.74 25.01 -33.04
N SER A 54 3.27 26.12 -33.62
CA SER A 54 4.12 27.13 -34.26
C SER A 54 5.05 27.82 -33.25
N GLU A 55 6.31 27.97 -33.63
CA GLU A 55 7.38 28.52 -32.79
C GLU A 55 7.15 29.99 -32.43
N TYR A 56 6.41 30.73 -33.26
CA TYR A 56 6.10 32.15 -33.06
C TYR A 56 4.96 32.41 -32.05
N THR A 57 3.97 31.53 -31.99
CA THR A 57 2.73 31.69 -31.20
C THR A 57 2.84 30.99 -29.84
N ARG A 58 3.54 29.85 -29.79
CA ARG A 58 3.71 29.04 -28.58
C ARG A 58 4.30 29.80 -27.37
N PRO A 59 5.33 30.67 -27.47
CA PRO A 59 5.78 31.45 -26.32
C PRO A 59 4.72 32.43 -25.79
N ILE A 60 3.79 32.89 -26.63
CA ILE A 60 2.65 33.72 -26.21
C ILE A 60 1.64 32.86 -25.43
N LEU A 61 1.34 31.65 -25.91
CA LEU A 61 0.44 30.71 -25.23
C LEU A 61 0.98 30.23 -23.87
N VAL A 62 2.30 30.07 -23.74
CA VAL A 62 2.95 29.77 -22.44
C VAL A 62 2.84 30.95 -21.48
N ARG A 63 3.12 32.19 -21.93
CA ARG A 63 2.92 33.41 -21.12
C ARG A 63 1.47 33.62 -20.65
N LEU A 64 0.50 33.08 -21.38
CA LEU A 64 -0.93 33.13 -21.02
C LEU A 64 -1.40 31.95 -20.14
N ASN A 65 -0.50 31.06 -19.71
CA ASN A 65 -0.83 29.79 -19.01
C ASN A 65 -1.76 28.84 -19.80
N LEU A 66 -1.95 29.06 -21.11
CA LEU A 66 -2.80 28.24 -21.99
C LEU A 66 -2.05 27.02 -22.56
N ALA A 67 -0.73 27.03 -22.52
CA ALA A 67 0.12 25.90 -22.86
C ALA A 67 1.16 25.67 -21.74
N LYS A 68 1.39 24.40 -21.37
CA LYS A 68 2.54 24.08 -20.53
C LYS A 68 3.83 24.28 -21.31
N GLU A 69 4.84 24.79 -20.62
CA GLU A 69 6.22 24.64 -21.05
C GLU A 69 6.52 23.14 -21.22
N ARG A 70 7.13 22.82 -22.35
CA ARG A 70 7.45 21.45 -22.76
C ARG A 70 8.78 21.58 -23.46
N GLU A 71 9.80 20.97 -22.87
CA GLU A 71 11.12 20.85 -23.48
C GLU A 71 10.95 20.33 -24.91
N ILE A 72 11.52 21.05 -25.87
CA ILE A 72 11.47 20.67 -27.27
C ILE A 72 12.48 19.55 -27.42
N SER A 73 12.02 18.30 -27.31
CA SER A 73 12.89 17.11 -27.36
C SER A 73 13.71 17.12 -28.65
N PRO A 74 15.03 17.41 -28.59
CA PRO A 74 15.83 17.72 -29.77
C PRO A 74 16.44 16.43 -30.35
N GLN A 75 15.63 15.37 -30.42
CA GLN A 75 15.98 14.09 -31.04
C GLN A 75 15.20 13.91 -32.34
N VAL A 76 15.62 14.70 -33.32
CA VAL A 76 15.69 14.19 -34.69
C VAL A 76 16.91 13.26 -34.72
N ASP A 77 16.72 12.02 -34.25
CA ASP A 77 17.71 10.96 -34.46
C ASP A 77 18.03 10.90 -35.95
N SER A 78 19.32 10.84 -36.30
CA SER A 78 19.79 10.71 -37.68
C SER A 78 19.49 9.35 -38.33
N GLY A 79 18.59 8.57 -37.73
CA GLY A 79 18.05 7.34 -38.28
C GLY A 79 17.04 7.60 -39.41
N GLY A 80 17.39 7.17 -40.62
CA GLY A 80 16.60 7.39 -41.83
C GLY A 80 15.12 7.00 -41.75
N HIS A 81 14.30 7.73 -42.51
CA HIS A 81 12.83 7.81 -42.56
C HIS A 81 12.03 6.83 -41.68
N ILE A 82 12.12 5.52 -41.94
CA ILE A 82 11.40 4.46 -41.21
C ILE A 82 11.62 4.50 -39.69
N LYS A 83 12.83 4.89 -39.22
CA LYS A 83 13.07 5.07 -37.77
C LYS A 83 12.32 6.28 -37.22
N SER A 84 12.27 7.39 -37.95
CA SER A 84 11.55 8.61 -37.52
C SER A 84 10.03 8.40 -37.36
N HIS A 85 9.44 7.42 -38.06
CA HIS A 85 8.05 7.00 -37.87
C HIS A 85 7.84 6.12 -36.62
N GLY A 86 8.90 5.53 -36.07
CA GLY A 86 8.84 4.58 -34.95
C GLY A 86 9.05 3.11 -35.34
N GLY A 87 9.46 2.82 -36.58
CA GLY A 87 9.88 1.49 -37.02
C GLY A 87 9.07 0.88 -38.16
N ARG A 88 9.57 -0.25 -38.69
CA ARG A 88 9.07 -0.90 -39.92
C ARG A 88 7.58 -1.23 -39.89
N VAL A 89 7.06 -1.73 -38.77
CA VAL A 89 5.65 -2.14 -38.65
C VAL A 89 4.71 -0.94 -38.67
N ILE A 90 5.06 0.16 -37.96
CA ILE A 90 4.27 1.40 -37.95
C ILE A 90 4.20 2.00 -39.35
N PHE A 91 5.35 2.13 -40.03
CA PHE A 91 5.42 2.62 -41.40
C PHE A 91 4.61 1.74 -42.37
N ALA A 92 4.70 0.41 -42.26
CA ALA A 92 3.91 -0.52 -43.06
C ALA A 92 2.39 -0.34 -42.87
N THR A 93 1.92 -0.12 -41.63
CA THR A 93 0.48 0.17 -41.41
C THR A 93 0.05 1.50 -42.02
N GLU A 94 0.91 2.51 -42.04
CA GLU A 94 0.60 3.83 -42.64
C GLU A 94 0.51 3.73 -44.17
N VAL A 95 1.40 2.96 -44.81
CA VAL A 95 1.32 2.64 -46.24
C VAL A 95 0.06 1.83 -46.58
N LEU A 96 -0.36 0.89 -45.73
CA LEU A 96 -1.62 0.16 -45.94
C LEU A 96 -2.86 1.06 -45.78
N THR A 97 -2.84 2.03 -44.87
CA THR A 97 -3.90 3.06 -44.77
C THR A 97 -3.93 3.97 -46.01
N LEU A 98 -2.76 4.30 -46.60
CA LEU A 98 -2.68 5.02 -47.88
C LEU A 98 -3.26 4.21 -49.04
N ILE A 99 -2.90 2.93 -49.18
CA ILE A 99 -3.46 2.06 -50.23
C ILE A 99 -4.99 1.96 -50.10
N GLY A 100 -5.50 1.74 -48.88
CA GLY A 100 -6.94 1.62 -48.66
C GLY A 100 -7.73 2.93 -48.84
N SER A 101 -7.15 4.08 -48.51
CA SER A 101 -7.79 5.39 -48.80
C SER A 101 -7.79 5.72 -50.29
N LEU A 102 -6.73 5.36 -51.04
CA LEU A 102 -6.71 5.48 -52.50
C LEU A 102 -7.73 4.56 -53.19
N GLU A 103 -7.97 3.34 -52.68
CA GLU A 103 -9.04 2.47 -53.20
C GLU A 103 -10.44 2.99 -52.82
N LEU A 104 -10.63 3.61 -51.65
CA LEU A 104 -11.88 4.33 -51.34
C LEU A 104 -12.10 5.51 -52.29
N LEU A 105 -11.06 6.31 -52.59
CA LEU A 105 -11.10 7.39 -53.57
C LEU A 105 -11.43 6.87 -54.98
N ARG A 106 -10.81 5.77 -55.41
CA ARG A 106 -11.11 5.10 -56.68
C ARG A 106 -12.59 4.67 -56.75
N VAL A 107 -13.11 4.04 -55.69
CA VAL A 107 -14.53 3.68 -55.59
C VAL A 107 -15.43 4.92 -55.68
N SER A 108 -15.07 6.01 -54.99
CA SER A 108 -15.74 7.32 -55.08
C SER A 108 -15.76 7.85 -56.52
N VAL A 109 -14.62 7.83 -57.22
CA VAL A 109 -14.50 8.26 -58.63
C VAL A 109 -15.33 7.37 -59.56
N THR A 110 -15.42 6.06 -59.33
CA THR A 110 -16.30 5.18 -60.14
C THR A 110 -17.81 5.41 -59.91
N ARG A 111 -18.20 6.19 -58.90
CA ARG A 111 -19.60 6.61 -58.66
C ARG A 111 -19.95 7.95 -59.33
N VAL A 112 -19.06 8.56 -60.11
CA VAL A 112 -19.22 9.94 -60.64
C VAL A 112 -20.22 10.02 -61.80
N LEU A 113 -21.50 9.88 -61.45
CA LEU A 113 -22.66 10.50 -62.10
C LEU A 113 -23.50 11.34 -61.12
N ALA A 114 -23.17 11.32 -59.81
CA ALA A 114 -23.96 11.97 -58.75
C ALA A 114 -23.20 13.01 -57.88
N LEU A 115 -21.89 13.22 -58.10
CA LEU A 115 -21.03 14.20 -57.39
C LEU A 115 -20.90 14.11 -55.86
N GLU A 116 -21.62 13.23 -55.16
CA GLU A 116 -21.57 13.13 -53.69
C GLU A 116 -20.39 12.32 -53.14
N GLY A 117 -19.67 12.89 -52.16
CA GLY A 117 -18.70 12.19 -51.30
C GLY A 117 -17.21 12.31 -51.68
N LEU A 118 -16.88 12.75 -52.90
CA LEU A 118 -15.51 12.76 -53.44
C LEU A 118 -14.51 13.57 -52.59
N GLU A 119 -14.93 14.71 -52.05
CA GLU A 119 -14.09 15.64 -51.26
C GLU A 119 -13.45 14.97 -50.04
N ARG A 120 -14.22 14.12 -49.34
CA ARG A 120 -13.79 13.36 -48.17
C ARG A 120 -12.69 12.36 -48.52
N ASP A 121 -12.86 11.64 -49.63
CA ASP A 121 -11.93 10.59 -50.04
C ASP A 121 -10.64 11.18 -50.58
N ALA A 122 -10.72 12.33 -51.26
CA ALA A 122 -9.55 13.13 -51.61
C ALA A 122 -8.80 13.62 -50.35
N TYR A 123 -9.51 14.20 -49.36
CA TYR A 123 -8.90 14.67 -48.12
C TYR A 123 -8.26 13.55 -47.30
N SER A 124 -8.94 12.40 -47.14
CA SER A 124 -8.37 11.26 -46.40
C SER A 124 -7.16 10.64 -47.11
N SER A 125 -7.16 10.59 -48.45
CA SER A 125 -5.99 10.16 -49.24
C SER A 125 -4.81 11.13 -49.11
N LEU A 126 -5.08 12.45 -49.11
CA LEU A 126 -4.07 13.49 -48.89
C LEU A 126 -3.49 13.42 -47.46
N LEU A 127 -4.33 13.21 -46.44
CA LEU A 127 -3.86 12.96 -45.07
C LEU A 127 -3.02 11.68 -44.98
N ALA A 128 -3.39 10.61 -45.70
CA ALA A 128 -2.63 9.36 -45.69
C ALA A 128 -1.25 9.54 -46.33
N LEU A 129 -1.19 10.24 -47.47
CA LEU A 129 0.06 10.57 -48.15
C LEU A 129 0.95 11.44 -47.26
N PHE A 130 0.38 12.47 -46.62
CA PHE A 130 1.10 13.30 -45.67
C PHE A 130 1.54 12.53 -44.42
N ALA A 131 0.78 11.54 -43.95
CA ALA A 131 1.17 10.66 -42.85
C ALA A 131 2.33 9.71 -43.21
N VAL A 132 2.53 9.36 -44.48
CA VAL A 132 3.66 8.53 -44.95
C VAL A 132 4.92 9.38 -45.24
N VAL A 133 4.75 10.65 -45.65
CA VAL A 133 5.86 11.55 -46.04
C VAL A 133 6.34 12.46 -44.89
N SER A 134 5.48 12.83 -43.93
CA SER A 134 5.82 13.78 -42.87
C SER A 134 6.75 13.19 -41.79
N PRO A 135 7.81 13.90 -41.37
CA PRO A 135 8.68 13.46 -40.25
C PRO A 135 7.99 13.52 -38.87
N ARG A 136 6.74 13.99 -38.79
CA ARG A 136 5.92 14.00 -37.57
C ARG A 136 4.55 13.33 -37.83
N PRO A 137 4.51 12.03 -38.18
CA PRO A 137 3.31 11.34 -38.69
C PRO A 137 2.24 11.08 -37.61
N THR A 138 2.58 11.26 -36.34
CA THR A 138 1.72 10.89 -35.20
C THR A 138 0.45 11.74 -35.10
N ILE A 139 0.53 13.05 -35.32
CA ILE A 139 -0.66 13.93 -35.29
C ILE A 139 -1.57 13.61 -36.48
N VAL A 140 -0.98 13.54 -37.68
CA VAL A 140 -1.68 13.22 -38.93
C VAL A 140 -2.42 11.87 -38.82
N SER A 141 -1.76 10.86 -38.23
CA SER A 141 -2.35 9.54 -37.93
C SER A 141 -3.64 9.62 -37.09
N HIS A 142 -3.75 10.54 -36.13
CA HIS A 142 -4.98 10.67 -35.34
C HIS A 142 -6.10 11.32 -36.16
N HIS A 143 -5.78 12.34 -36.98
CA HIS A 143 -6.74 13.02 -37.84
C HIS A 143 -7.34 12.10 -38.91
N ILE A 144 -6.51 11.29 -39.59
CA ILE A 144 -7.02 10.32 -40.58
C ILE A 144 -7.85 9.22 -39.93
N ASN A 145 -7.39 8.66 -38.80
CA ASN A 145 -8.15 7.62 -38.08
C ASN A 145 -9.53 8.15 -37.63
N LEU A 146 -9.62 9.41 -37.21
CA LEU A 146 -10.89 10.04 -36.84
C LEU A 146 -11.84 10.20 -38.04
N VAL A 147 -11.34 10.68 -39.19
CA VAL A 147 -12.16 10.85 -40.41
C VAL A 147 -12.62 9.49 -40.98
N LEU A 148 -11.74 8.49 -40.97
CA LEU A 148 -12.07 7.13 -41.40
C LEU A 148 -13.05 6.45 -40.42
N ALA A 149 -12.89 6.62 -39.10
CA ALA A 149 -13.82 6.08 -38.10
C ALA A 149 -15.20 6.74 -38.19
N ALA A 150 -15.28 8.06 -38.31
CA ALA A 150 -16.56 8.77 -38.53
C ALA A 150 -17.25 8.28 -39.81
N SER A 151 -16.50 8.12 -40.89
CA SER A 151 -16.98 7.52 -42.14
C SER A 151 -17.50 6.10 -41.94
N TRP A 152 -16.76 5.26 -41.24
CA TRP A 152 -17.13 3.88 -40.95
C TRP A 152 -18.44 3.81 -40.15
N THR A 153 -18.59 4.62 -39.09
CA THR A 153 -19.83 4.67 -38.31
C THR A 153 -21.03 5.09 -39.16
N ILE A 154 -20.87 6.06 -40.06
CA ILE A 154 -21.97 6.58 -40.89
C ILE A 154 -22.37 5.55 -41.96
N PHE A 155 -21.42 4.95 -42.68
CA PHE A 155 -21.74 3.91 -43.67
C PHE A 155 -22.27 2.62 -43.02
N PHE A 156 -21.79 2.26 -41.82
CA PHE A 156 -22.37 1.17 -41.03
C PHE A 156 -23.83 1.46 -40.63
N ALA A 157 -24.10 2.68 -40.15
CA ALA A 157 -25.46 3.12 -39.79
C ALA A 157 -26.40 3.25 -41.00
N ARG A 158 -25.88 3.60 -42.18
CA ARG A 158 -26.65 3.75 -43.42
C ARG A 158 -26.96 2.42 -44.08
N ASP A 159 -25.98 1.50 -44.17
CA ASP A 159 -26.10 0.32 -45.02
C ASP A 159 -26.10 -1.03 -44.28
N VAL A 160 -25.47 -1.13 -43.10
CA VAL A 160 -25.50 -2.36 -42.29
C VAL A 160 -26.72 -2.42 -41.38
N VAL A 161 -27.13 -1.28 -40.78
CA VAL A 161 -28.30 -1.23 -39.89
C VAL A 161 -29.62 -1.60 -40.59
N PRO A 162 -29.91 -1.23 -41.85
CA PRO A 162 -31.07 -1.74 -42.57
C PRO A 162 -31.14 -3.26 -42.64
N LEU A 163 -30.01 -3.94 -42.86
CA LEU A 163 -29.91 -5.41 -42.92
C LEU A 163 -30.20 -6.09 -41.57
N LEU A 164 -30.30 -5.33 -40.47
CA LEU A 164 -30.77 -5.81 -39.16
C LEU A 164 -32.31 -5.88 -39.08
N THR A 165 -33.04 -5.31 -40.04
CA THR A 165 -34.51 -5.18 -40.03
C THR A 165 -35.16 -5.76 -41.28
N TYR A 166 -36.45 -6.09 -41.20
CA TYR A 166 -37.24 -6.48 -42.38
C TYR A 166 -37.80 -5.27 -43.16
N THR A 167 -37.77 -4.07 -42.56
CA THR A 167 -38.52 -2.89 -43.04
C THR A 167 -37.66 -1.84 -43.77
N ARG A 168 -36.35 -2.07 -43.93
CA ARG A 168 -35.42 -1.14 -44.58
C ARG A 168 -34.46 -1.88 -45.51
N THR A 169 -34.18 -1.29 -46.67
CA THR A 169 -33.10 -1.72 -47.58
C THR A 169 -31.83 -0.87 -47.37
N PRO A 170 -30.63 -1.39 -47.66
CA PRO A 170 -29.41 -0.58 -47.75
C PRO A 170 -29.52 0.45 -48.89
N ALA A 171 -28.72 1.51 -48.83
CA ALA A 171 -28.68 2.54 -49.87
C ALA A 171 -27.75 2.14 -51.03
N ASP A 172 -26.62 1.51 -50.73
CA ASP A 172 -25.68 1.00 -51.74
C ASP A 172 -26.10 -0.39 -52.30
N PRO A 173 -25.85 -0.66 -53.60
CA PRO A 173 -26.10 -1.98 -54.20
C PRO A 173 -25.13 -3.05 -53.68
N SER A 174 -25.61 -4.28 -53.57
CA SER A 174 -24.97 -5.39 -52.83
C SER A 174 -23.51 -5.71 -53.18
N HIS A 175 -23.10 -5.58 -54.43
CA HIS A 175 -21.72 -5.82 -54.85
C HIS A 175 -20.75 -4.72 -54.37
N LEU A 176 -21.24 -3.47 -54.34
CA LEU A 176 -20.47 -2.28 -53.97
C LEU A 176 -20.41 -2.10 -52.45
N LEU A 177 -21.53 -2.45 -51.80
CA LEU A 177 -21.73 -2.53 -50.35
C LEU A 177 -20.61 -3.29 -49.65
N TRP A 178 -20.44 -4.58 -49.96
CA TRP A 178 -19.46 -5.43 -49.27
C TRP A 178 -18.01 -5.00 -49.53
N HIS A 179 -17.72 -4.52 -50.75
CA HIS A 179 -16.40 -3.97 -51.07
C HIS A 179 -16.08 -2.75 -50.19
N LEU A 180 -16.96 -1.74 -50.17
CA LEU A 180 -16.74 -0.51 -49.39
C LEU A 180 -16.66 -0.82 -47.88
N ILE A 181 -17.55 -1.65 -47.35
CA ILE A 181 -17.51 -2.07 -45.94
C ILE A 181 -16.20 -2.78 -45.62
N SER A 182 -15.68 -3.65 -46.49
CA SER A 182 -14.43 -4.38 -46.23
C SER A 182 -13.21 -3.46 -46.18
N VAL A 183 -13.03 -2.57 -47.17
CA VAL A 183 -11.91 -1.62 -47.23
C VAL A 183 -12.00 -0.60 -46.09
N LEU A 184 -13.21 -0.09 -45.81
CA LEU A 184 -13.42 0.89 -44.74
C LEU A 184 -13.26 0.27 -43.35
N SER A 185 -13.65 -0.99 -43.13
CA SER A 185 -13.42 -1.69 -41.85
C SER A 185 -11.94 -2.03 -41.64
N LEU A 186 -11.24 -2.44 -42.71
CA LEU A 186 -9.79 -2.69 -42.68
C LEU A 186 -9.02 -1.42 -42.30
N THR A 187 -9.34 -0.29 -42.95
CA THR A 187 -8.63 0.98 -42.77
C THR A 187 -9.02 1.76 -41.52
N ALA A 188 -10.31 1.78 -41.13
CA ALA A 188 -10.79 2.54 -39.98
C ALA A 188 -10.71 1.79 -38.65
N VAL A 189 -10.78 0.45 -38.66
CA VAL A 189 -10.88 -0.38 -37.45
C VAL A 189 -9.67 -1.30 -37.28
N VAL A 190 -9.37 -2.15 -38.27
CA VAL A 190 -8.34 -3.19 -38.10
C VAL A 190 -6.93 -2.60 -38.04
N LEU A 191 -6.53 -1.78 -39.02
CA LEU A 191 -5.18 -1.20 -39.05
C LEU A 191 -4.90 -0.32 -37.81
N PRO A 192 -5.79 0.58 -37.35
CA PRO A 192 -5.55 1.38 -36.14
C PRO A 192 -5.50 0.56 -34.84
N LEU A 193 -6.19 -0.59 -34.77
CA LEU A 193 -6.14 -1.48 -33.61
C LEU A 193 -4.85 -2.33 -33.57
N VAL A 194 -4.36 -2.77 -34.74
CA VAL A 194 -3.14 -3.60 -34.87
C VAL A 194 -1.85 -2.76 -34.85
N LYS A 195 -1.90 -1.48 -35.25
CA LYS A 195 -0.76 -0.55 -35.23
C LYS A 195 -0.08 -0.49 -33.85
N PRO A 196 1.23 -0.82 -33.73
CA PRO A 196 1.97 -0.68 -32.48
C PRO A 196 2.04 0.78 -32.01
N ARG A 197 2.21 0.97 -30.69
CA ARG A 197 2.41 2.31 -30.13
C ARG A 197 3.89 2.70 -30.21
N ARG A 198 4.16 3.91 -30.68
CA ARG A 198 5.50 4.50 -30.58
C ARG A 198 5.80 4.80 -29.11
N TYR A 199 6.95 4.32 -28.62
CA TYR A 199 7.45 4.69 -27.31
C TYR A 199 7.70 6.20 -27.22
N VAL A 200 7.32 6.78 -26.08
CA VAL A 200 7.60 8.17 -25.71
C VAL A 200 8.01 8.11 -24.23
N PRO A 201 9.26 8.46 -23.86
CA PRO A 201 9.70 8.39 -22.47
C PRO A 201 8.91 9.36 -21.60
N PHE A 202 8.65 8.97 -20.36
CA PHE A 202 7.92 9.82 -19.40
C PHE A 202 8.72 11.07 -19.00
N ASP A 203 10.03 10.92 -18.78
CA ASP A 203 10.96 12.03 -18.62
C ASP A 203 11.98 12.00 -19.79
N PRO A 204 12.06 13.05 -20.63
CA PRO A 204 13.01 13.09 -21.75
C PRO A 204 14.49 13.10 -21.33
N SER A 205 14.81 13.39 -20.06
CA SER A 205 16.19 13.49 -19.55
C SER A 205 16.76 12.16 -19.02
N ASP A 206 15.90 11.21 -18.61
CA ASP A 206 16.28 9.86 -18.11
C ASP A 206 15.48 8.76 -18.87
N PRO A 207 15.76 8.53 -20.17
CA PRO A 207 15.01 7.58 -21.00
C PRO A 207 15.31 6.12 -20.62
N MET A 208 14.28 5.40 -20.18
CA MET A 208 14.36 4.02 -19.70
C MET A 208 14.11 2.96 -20.79
N PRO A 209 14.50 1.69 -20.57
CA PRO A 209 14.17 0.60 -21.50
C PRO A 209 12.65 0.41 -21.60
N PRO A 210 12.05 0.52 -22.80
CA PRO A 210 10.60 0.58 -22.96
C PRO A 210 9.92 -0.75 -22.60
N SER A 211 8.82 -0.69 -21.83
CA SER A 211 8.06 -1.90 -21.51
C SER A 211 7.30 -2.43 -22.74
N PRO A 212 7.04 -3.75 -22.82
CA PRO A 212 6.18 -4.32 -23.85
C PRO A 212 4.78 -3.73 -23.85
N GLU A 213 4.25 -3.33 -22.68
CA GLU A 213 2.95 -2.63 -22.59
C GLU A 213 3.01 -1.30 -23.34
N GLN A 214 4.01 -0.45 -23.07
CA GLN A 214 4.12 0.89 -23.67
C GLN A 214 4.16 0.86 -25.21
N THR A 215 4.73 -0.20 -25.79
CA THR A 215 4.87 -0.39 -27.24
C THR A 215 3.75 -1.22 -27.88
N ALA A 216 3.02 -2.01 -27.09
CA ALA A 216 1.90 -2.83 -27.56
C ALA A 216 0.83 -2.05 -28.32
N SER A 217 0.25 -2.69 -29.34
CA SER A 217 -0.89 -2.20 -30.11
C SER A 217 -2.17 -2.18 -29.28
N ARG A 218 -3.20 -1.44 -29.74
CA ARG A 218 -4.47 -1.35 -29.00
C ARG A 218 -5.17 -2.70 -28.86
N LEU A 219 -5.09 -3.57 -29.87
CA LEU A 219 -5.60 -4.95 -29.80
C LEU A 219 -4.81 -5.81 -28.81
N SER A 220 -3.47 -5.70 -28.83
CA SER A 220 -2.59 -6.45 -27.92
C SER A 220 -2.81 -6.07 -26.45
N LEU A 221 -3.15 -4.81 -26.16
CA LEU A 221 -3.55 -4.34 -24.82
C LEU A 221 -4.96 -4.82 -24.44
N LEU A 222 -5.89 -4.88 -25.39
CA LEU A 222 -7.28 -5.28 -25.15
C LEU A 222 -7.37 -6.74 -24.68
N PHE A 223 -6.51 -7.60 -25.23
CA PHE A 223 -6.44 -9.04 -24.97
C PHE A 223 -5.18 -9.49 -24.20
N PHE A 224 -4.36 -8.56 -23.69
CA PHE A 224 -3.12 -8.82 -22.92
C PHE A 224 -2.02 -9.61 -23.62
N ALA A 225 -2.11 -9.80 -24.95
CA ALA A 225 -1.18 -10.61 -25.75
C ALA A 225 0.30 -10.15 -25.73
N PHE A 226 0.59 -8.95 -25.20
CA PHE A 226 1.97 -8.52 -24.94
C PHE A 226 2.65 -9.30 -23.81
N GLN A 227 1.88 -10.02 -22.98
CA GLN A 227 2.38 -10.89 -21.90
C GLN A 227 2.66 -12.32 -22.37
N ASP A 228 2.13 -12.75 -23.53
CA ASP A 228 2.21 -14.12 -24.02
C ASP A 228 3.64 -14.66 -24.06
N ALA A 229 4.60 -13.84 -24.49
CA ALA A 229 6.02 -14.21 -24.54
C ALA A 229 6.59 -14.53 -23.15
N THR A 230 6.20 -13.78 -22.12
CA THR A 230 6.61 -14.00 -20.72
C THR A 230 5.92 -15.24 -20.14
N VAL A 231 4.63 -15.45 -20.45
CA VAL A 231 3.89 -16.64 -20.03
C VAL A 231 4.48 -17.91 -20.68
N TRP A 232 4.82 -17.87 -21.97
CA TRP A 232 5.47 -18.99 -22.65
C TRP A 232 6.91 -19.26 -22.18
N LYS A 233 7.65 -18.25 -21.71
CA LYS A 233 8.91 -18.46 -20.99
C LYS A 233 8.67 -19.17 -19.66
N ALA A 234 7.77 -18.63 -18.82
CA ALA A 234 7.44 -19.18 -17.51
C ALA A 234 6.92 -20.62 -17.58
N TYR A 235 6.22 -21.00 -18.66
CA TYR A 235 5.75 -22.36 -18.90
C TYR A 235 6.87 -23.36 -19.28
N ARG A 236 8.00 -22.88 -19.84
CA ARG A 236 9.13 -23.72 -20.28
C ARG A 236 10.19 -23.95 -19.21
N GLY A 237 10.32 -23.03 -18.23
CA GLY A 237 11.29 -23.12 -17.14
C GLY A 237 10.65 -23.55 -15.82
N PRO A 238 11.38 -24.23 -14.91
CA PRO A 238 10.89 -24.53 -13.57
C PRO A 238 10.83 -23.29 -12.66
N HIS A 239 11.53 -22.21 -13.02
CA HIS A 239 11.46 -20.89 -12.42
C HIS A 239 11.72 -19.83 -13.50
N LEU A 240 11.23 -18.61 -13.30
CA LEU A 240 11.55 -17.44 -14.12
C LEU A 240 12.26 -16.40 -13.25
N PRO A 241 13.56 -16.11 -13.47
CA PRO A 241 14.31 -15.18 -12.63
C PRO A 241 13.83 -13.73 -12.83
N LEU A 242 13.99 -12.90 -11.81
CA LEU A 242 13.57 -11.49 -11.82
C LEU A 242 14.13 -10.69 -13.02
N ALA A 243 15.36 -10.99 -13.44
CA ALA A 243 16.02 -10.35 -14.58
C ALA A 243 15.43 -10.71 -15.95
N GLU A 244 14.57 -11.74 -16.05
CA GLU A 244 13.87 -12.10 -17.29
C GLU A 244 12.43 -11.55 -17.37
N LEU A 245 11.92 -10.91 -16.32
CA LEU A 245 10.67 -10.19 -16.36
C LEU A 245 10.80 -8.92 -17.22
N PRO A 246 9.73 -8.48 -17.90
CA PRO A 246 9.75 -7.21 -18.63
C PRO A 246 9.97 -6.03 -17.67
N PRO A 247 10.68 -4.97 -18.10
CA PRO A 247 10.86 -3.77 -17.28
C PRO A 247 9.51 -3.10 -17.00
N LEU A 248 9.41 -2.43 -15.85
CA LEU A 248 8.28 -1.56 -15.52
C LEU A 248 8.14 -0.45 -16.57
N ALA A 249 6.92 0.02 -16.81
CA ALA A 249 6.70 1.22 -17.62
C ALA A 249 7.26 2.46 -16.88
N ASP A 250 7.87 3.40 -17.61
CA ASP A 250 8.55 4.58 -17.01
C ASP A 250 7.69 5.33 -15.98
N ALA A 251 6.39 5.47 -16.27
CA ALA A 251 5.43 6.21 -15.43
C ALA A 251 5.13 5.53 -14.09
N ASP A 252 5.48 4.25 -13.96
CA ASP A 252 5.26 3.42 -12.77
C ASP A 252 6.53 3.28 -11.92
N HIS A 253 7.67 3.81 -12.38
CA HIS A 253 8.89 3.82 -11.59
C HIS A 253 8.74 4.75 -10.38
N SER A 254 9.18 4.25 -9.21
CA SER A 254 9.21 4.96 -7.92
C SER A 254 9.57 6.45 -8.02
N LYS A 255 10.73 6.80 -8.61
CA LYS A 255 11.19 8.19 -8.88
C LYS A 255 10.08 9.10 -9.43
N HIS A 256 9.33 8.62 -10.43
CA HIS A 256 8.31 9.39 -11.13
C HIS A 256 6.99 9.47 -10.34
N LEU A 257 6.59 8.37 -9.70
CA LEU A 257 5.44 8.36 -8.78
C LEU A 257 5.66 9.32 -7.60
N VAL A 258 6.86 9.32 -7.00
CA VAL A 258 7.28 10.28 -5.97
C VAL A 258 7.09 11.73 -6.45
N ARG A 259 7.70 12.07 -7.59
CA ARG A 259 7.72 13.44 -8.15
C ARG A 259 6.34 13.96 -8.53
N ALA A 260 5.45 13.09 -9.01
CA ALA A 260 4.08 13.45 -9.38
C ALA A 260 3.11 13.50 -8.19
N ALA A 261 3.23 12.56 -7.24
CA ALA A 261 2.22 12.36 -6.21
C ALA A 261 2.53 13.07 -4.89
N LEU A 262 3.76 13.05 -4.38
CA LEU A 262 4.07 13.56 -3.02
C LEU A 262 3.60 15.00 -2.75
N PRO A 263 3.63 15.97 -3.69
CA PRO A 263 3.09 17.32 -3.46
C PRO A 263 1.59 17.39 -3.11
N HIS A 264 0.85 16.29 -3.30
CA HIS A 264 -0.57 16.16 -2.93
C HIS A 264 -0.78 15.34 -1.64
N PHE A 265 0.25 14.63 -1.15
CA PHE A 265 0.16 13.59 -0.12
C PHE A 265 1.01 13.87 1.13
N ASP A 266 2.18 14.49 0.97
CA ASP A 266 3.10 14.83 2.04
C ASP A 266 2.69 16.18 2.67
N PRO A 267 2.24 16.23 3.96
CA PRO A 267 1.82 17.48 4.60
C PRO A 267 2.95 18.52 4.68
N TYR A 268 4.20 18.06 4.63
CA TYR A 268 5.43 18.83 4.77
C TYR A 268 6.21 18.91 3.45
N ALA A 269 5.53 18.75 2.30
CA ALA A 269 6.11 19.06 1.01
C ALA A 269 6.15 20.58 0.79
N GLU A 270 7.37 21.10 0.63
CA GLU A 270 7.58 22.47 0.17
C GLU A 270 6.91 22.67 -1.20
N ARG A 271 6.00 23.65 -1.27
CA ARG A 271 5.43 24.10 -2.52
C ARG A 271 6.10 25.40 -2.93
N ASN A 272 6.86 25.36 -4.02
CA ASN A 272 7.56 26.51 -4.60
C ASN A 272 6.59 27.48 -5.30
N ASP A 273 5.62 28.02 -4.57
CA ASP A 273 4.90 29.24 -4.94
C ASP A 273 5.71 30.44 -4.37
N ALA A 274 6.00 31.44 -5.21
CA ALA A 274 7.03 32.48 -4.95
C ALA A 274 6.71 33.52 -3.84
N SER A 275 5.74 33.25 -2.96
CA SER A 275 5.33 34.14 -1.86
C SER A 275 5.89 33.75 -0.48
N GLY A 276 6.47 32.54 -0.35
CA GLY A 276 6.87 31.97 0.93
C GLY A 276 5.70 31.39 1.75
N VAL A 277 6.01 30.32 2.48
CA VAL A 277 5.25 29.67 3.57
C VAL A 277 3.72 29.81 3.53
N ARG A 278 3.05 28.86 2.86
CA ARG A 278 1.68 28.45 3.23
C ARG A 278 1.59 26.93 3.30
N LYS A 279 1.36 26.40 4.51
CA LYS A 279 0.98 25.00 4.71
C LYS A 279 -0.30 24.70 3.93
N GLN A 280 -0.45 23.47 3.43
CA GLN A 280 -1.77 23.03 2.98
C GLN A 280 -2.69 22.89 4.21
N PRO A 281 -3.98 23.28 4.13
CA PRO A 281 -4.93 22.90 5.16
C PRO A 281 -5.02 21.37 5.22
N GLN A 282 -5.27 20.78 6.39
CA GLN A 282 -5.40 19.34 6.57
C GLN A 282 -6.42 18.77 5.57
N ARG A 283 -5.91 18.08 4.54
CA ARG A 283 -6.73 17.37 3.56
C ARG A 283 -6.82 15.93 4.01
N HIS A 284 -8.05 15.43 4.20
CA HIS A 284 -8.28 14.00 4.41
C HIS A 284 -7.59 13.20 3.31
N LEU A 285 -6.84 12.18 3.69
CA LEU A 285 -5.99 11.40 2.77
C LEU A 285 -6.78 10.84 1.57
N PHE A 286 -8.06 10.49 1.78
CA PHE A 286 -9.00 10.11 0.72
C PHE A 286 -9.13 11.15 -0.40
N LEU A 287 -9.18 12.44 -0.07
CA LEU A 287 -9.28 13.54 -1.04
C LEU A 287 -7.95 13.76 -1.78
N ALA A 288 -6.81 13.46 -1.15
CA ALA A 288 -5.52 13.44 -1.83
C ALA A 288 -5.46 12.32 -2.88
N VAL A 289 -5.81 11.07 -2.49
CA VAL A 289 -5.95 9.92 -3.41
C VAL A 289 -6.90 10.27 -4.57
N ALA A 290 -8.10 10.74 -4.25
CA ALA A 290 -9.11 11.13 -5.24
C ALA A 290 -8.74 12.37 -6.06
N SER A 291 -7.66 13.10 -5.73
CA SER A 291 -7.13 14.20 -6.53
C SER A 291 -6.07 13.75 -7.54
N VAL A 292 -5.19 12.82 -7.14
CA VAL A 292 -4.13 12.27 -8.00
C VAL A 292 -4.71 11.27 -9.01
N PHE A 293 -5.64 10.41 -8.59
CA PHE A 293 -6.22 9.35 -9.42
C PHE A 293 -7.49 9.77 -10.20
N ARG A 294 -7.77 11.07 -10.35
CA ARG A 294 -8.98 11.60 -11.04
C ARG A 294 -9.24 10.98 -12.42
N PRO A 295 -8.30 10.99 -13.38
CA PRO A 295 -8.59 10.47 -14.72
C PRO A 295 -8.79 8.95 -14.71
N GLN A 296 -8.07 8.21 -13.85
CA GLN A 296 -8.25 6.77 -13.68
C GLN A 296 -9.63 6.45 -13.11
N ILE A 297 -10.07 7.18 -12.08
CA ILE A 297 -11.42 7.04 -11.48
C ILE A 297 -12.51 7.31 -12.52
N ILE A 298 -12.42 8.41 -13.28
CA ILE A 298 -13.42 8.75 -14.31
C ILE A 298 -13.51 7.65 -15.38
N VAL A 299 -12.38 7.18 -15.90
CA VAL A 299 -12.35 6.09 -16.90
C VAL A 299 -12.86 4.77 -16.31
N ALA A 300 -12.50 4.44 -15.07
CA ALA A 300 -13.00 3.25 -14.39
C ALA A 300 -14.53 3.30 -14.18
N THR A 301 -15.09 4.44 -13.79
CA THR A 301 -16.55 4.62 -13.69
C THR A 301 -17.23 4.47 -15.06
N LEU A 302 -16.66 5.03 -16.14
CA LEU A 302 -17.22 4.89 -17.49
C LEU A 302 -17.18 3.43 -18.00
N LEU A 303 -16.08 2.71 -17.77
CA LEU A 303 -15.97 1.27 -18.05
C LEU A 303 -16.99 0.47 -17.23
N LEU A 304 -17.14 0.77 -15.94
CA LEU A 304 -18.06 0.07 -15.04
C LEU A 304 -19.54 0.27 -15.41
N LEU A 305 -19.92 1.48 -15.84
CA LEU A 305 -21.26 1.75 -16.40
C LEU A 305 -21.48 1.03 -17.74
N SER A 306 -20.42 0.89 -18.55
CA SER A 306 -20.47 0.17 -19.82
C SER A 306 -20.59 -1.35 -19.64
N ASP A 307 -19.92 -1.95 -18.65
CA ASP A 307 -20.08 -3.36 -18.26
C ASP A 307 -21.52 -3.66 -17.82
N ASN A 308 -22.08 -2.80 -16.98
CA ASN A 308 -23.48 -2.89 -16.56
C ASN A 308 -24.44 -2.89 -17.76
N ALA A 309 -24.24 -2.00 -18.75
CA ALA A 309 -25.04 -1.95 -19.96
C ALA A 309 -24.87 -3.21 -20.84
N ALA A 310 -23.63 -3.65 -21.08
CA ALA A 310 -23.31 -4.85 -21.86
C ALA A 310 -23.90 -6.13 -21.22
N THR A 311 -23.91 -6.20 -19.88
CA THR A 311 -24.51 -7.31 -19.11
C THR A 311 -26.03 -7.41 -19.32
N LEU A 312 -26.73 -6.28 -19.47
CA LEU A 312 -28.19 -6.26 -19.71
C LEU A 312 -28.59 -6.61 -21.15
N LEU A 313 -27.66 -6.55 -22.12
CA LEU A 313 -27.94 -6.85 -23.52
C LEU A 313 -28.37 -8.31 -23.73
N ALA A 314 -27.77 -9.27 -23.00
CA ALA A 314 -28.12 -10.68 -23.16
C ALA A 314 -29.55 -11.03 -22.67
N PRO A 315 -30.01 -10.62 -21.46
CA PRO A 315 -31.41 -10.76 -21.08
C PRO A 315 -32.39 -10.05 -22.03
N TYR A 316 -32.01 -8.90 -22.59
CA TYR A 316 -32.85 -8.17 -23.56
C TYR A 316 -32.95 -8.89 -24.91
N ALA A 317 -31.84 -9.41 -25.42
CA ALA A 317 -31.81 -10.22 -26.63
C ALA A 317 -32.58 -11.53 -26.47
N LEU A 318 -32.48 -12.18 -25.29
CA LEU A 318 -33.27 -13.38 -24.96
C LEU A 318 -34.77 -13.08 -24.97
N LYS A 319 -35.20 -11.96 -24.36
CA LYS A 319 -36.60 -11.50 -24.41
C LYS A 319 -37.07 -11.36 -25.86
N LYS A 320 -36.32 -10.61 -26.68
CA LYS A 320 -36.71 -10.32 -28.07
C LYS A 320 -36.69 -11.56 -28.98
N LEU A 321 -35.79 -12.50 -28.75
CA LEU A 321 -35.76 -13.78 -29.46
C LEU A 321 -36.96 -14.66 -29.11
N LEU A 322 -37.39 -14.68 -27.85
CA LEU A 322 -38.56 -15.43 -27.40
C LEU A 322 -39.88 -14.77 -27.87
N GLU A 323 -39.97 -13.44 -27.83
CA GLU A 323 -41.10 -12.68 -28.43
C GLU A 323 -41.25 -12.98 -29.93
N TYR A 324 -40.13 -13.04 -30.67
CA TYR A 324 -40.10 -13.41 -32.09
C TYR A 324 -40.56 -14.87 -32.34
N LEU A 325 -40.16 -15.80 -31.47
CA LEU A 325 -40.54 -17.21 -31.59
C LEU A 325 -42.04 -17.42 -31.31
N ALA A 326 -42.65 -16.60 -30.45
CA ALA A 326 -44.08 -16.60 -30.18
C ALA A 326 -44.88 -15.93 -31.32
N ASN A 327 -44.48 -14.72 -31.76
CA ASN A 327 -45.20 -13.92 -32.75
C ASN A 327 -44.26 -13.47 -33.88
N ARG A 328 -44.17 -14.27 -34.95
CA ARG A 328 -43.25 -14.02 -36.08
C ARG A 328 -43.66 -12.80 -36.92
N ASP A 329 -44.96 -12.64 -37.16
CA ASP A 329 -45.48 -11.69 -38.15
C ASP A 329 -45.43 -10.22 -37.68
N ALA A 330 -45.20 -10.00 -36.38
CA ALA A 330 -45.04 -8.69 -35.77
C ALA A 330 -43.56 -8.23 -35.69
N ALA A 331 -42.63 -8.97 -36.30
CA ALA A 331 -41.19 -8.76 -36.14
C ALA A 331 -40.63 -7.63 -37.02
N THR A 332 -40.09 -6.57 -36.41
CA THR A 332 -39.37 -5.50 -37.11
C THR A 332 -37.88 -5.79 -37.31
N VAL A 333 -37.28 -6.60 -36.43
CA VAL A 333 -35.83 -6.91 -36.37
C VAL A 333 -35.57 -8.37 -36.70
N ASN A 334 -34.54 -8.64 -37.50
CA ASN A 334 -34.13 -9.98 -37.91
C ASN A 334 -33.66 -10.82 -36.69
N PRO A 335 -34.08 -12.10 -36.55
CA PRO A 335 -33.81 -12.90 -35.35
C PRO A 335 -32.31 -13.17 -35.13
N TRP A 336 -31.51 -13.24 -36.20
CA TRP A 336 -30.07 -13.44 -36.11
C TRP A 336 -29.35 -12.30 -35.36
N VAL A 337 -29.93 -11.10 -35.33
CA VAL A 337 -29.38 -9.93 -34.61
C VAL A 337 -29.45 -10.15 -33.10
N TRP A 338 -30.53 -10.76 -32.61
CA TRP A 338 -30.67 -11.13 -31.21
C TRP A 338 -29.78 -12.32 -30.85
N VAL A 339 -29.64 -13.31 -31.75
CA VAL A 339 -28.68 -14.42 -31.58
C VAL A 339 -27.23 -13.90 -31.50
N ALA A 340 -26.84 -12.97 -32.37
CA ALA A 340 -25.52 -12.32 -32.31
C ALA A 340 -25.36 -11.50 -31.01
N SER A 341 -26.40 -10.79 -30.57
CA SER A 341 -26.39 -10.00 -29.33
C SER A 341 -26.18 -10.87 -28.07
N LEU A 342 -26.65 -12.12 -28.07
CA LEU A 342 -26.39 -13.09 -26.99
C LEU A 342 -24.92 -13.50 -26.88
N PHE A 343 -24.13 -13.35 -27.94
CA PHE A 343 -22.67 -13.55 -27.93
C PHE A 343 -21.92 -12.23 -27.65
N VAL A 344 -22.29 -11.15 -28.33
CA VAL A 344 -21.62 -9.84 -28.26
C VAL A 344 -21.76 -9.18 -26.88
N GLY A 345 -22.91 -9.31 -26.22
CA GLY A 345 -23.14 -8.78 -24.86
C GLY A 345 -22.15 -9.35 -23.83
N PRO A 346 -22.12 -10.69 -23.61
CA PRO A 346 -21.18 -11.32 -22.69
C PRO A 346 -19.71 -11.10 -23.08
N LEU A 347 -19.37 -11.12 -24.38
CA LEU A 347 -18.01 -10.88 -24.85
C LEU A 347 -17.53 -9.45 -24.55
N SER A 348 -18.37 -8.45 -24.83
CA SER A 348 -18.03 -7.04 -24.55
C SER A 348 -17.97 -6.76 -23.03
N SER A 349 -18.92 -7.29 -22.24
CA SER A 349 -18.85 -7.24 -20.77
C SER A 349 -17.54 -7.84 -20.25
N ALA A 350 -17.15 -9.03 -20.70
CA ALA A 350 -15.90 -9.68 -20.28
C ALA A 350 -14.66 -8.82 -20.58
N ILE A 351 -14.57 -8.24 -21.78
CA ILE A 351 -13.47 -7.36 -22.19
C ILE A 351 -13.45 -6.07 -21.36
N ILE A 352 -14.59 -5.38 -21.25
CA ILE A 352 -14.72 -4.11 -20.51
C ILE A 352 -14.36 -4.32 -19.03
N LYS A 353 -14.87 -5.40 -18.43
CA LYS A 353 -14.60 -5.77 -17.04
C LYS A 353 -13.12 -6.07 -16.80
N GLN A 354 -12.45 -6.80 -17.69
CA GLN A 354 -11.02 -7.08 -17.56
C GLN A 354 -10.20 -5.78 -17.63
N GLN A 355 -10.54 -4.87 -18.54
CA GLN A 355 -9.88 -3.56 -18.65
C GLN A 355 -10.13 -2.67 -17.41
N TYR A 356 -11.33 -2.71 -16.83
CA TYR A 356 -11.63 -2.08 -15.53
C TYR A 356 -10.74 -2.65 -14.41
N GLN A 357 -10.63 -3.98 -14.31
CA GLN A 357 -9.83 -4.65 -13.27
C GLN A 357 -8.33 -4.35 -13.41
N THR A 358 -7.80 -4.28 -14.64
CA THR A 358 -6.42 -3.84 -14.90
C THR A 358 -6.19 -2.39 -14.51
N LEU A 359 -7.06 -1.46 -14.95
CA LEU A 359 -6.95 -0.04 -14.60
C LEU A 359 -6.99 0.20 -13.09
N LEU A 360 -7.85 -0.54 -12.38
CA LEU A 360 -7.94 -0.50 -10.94
C LEU A 360 -6.69 -1.09 -10.27
N GLY A 361 -6.23 -2.27 -10.70
CA GLY A 361 -5.02 -2.92 -10.19
C GLY A 361 -3.76 -2.05 -10.34
N HIS A 362 -3.56 -1.45 -11.51
CA HIS A 362 -2.44 -0.51 -11.73
C HIS A 362 -2.55 0.72 -10.81
N SER A 363 -3.78 1.20 -10.55
CA SER A 363 -4.00 2.33 -9.64
C SER A 363 -3.72 1.95 -8.17
N THR A 364 -4.08 0.73 -7.75
CA THR A 364 -3.77 0.17 -6.43
C THR A 364 -2.27 0.04 -6.19
N VAL A 365 -1.53 -0.59 -7.11
CA VAL A 365 -0.07 -0.79 -6.95
C VAL A 365 0.68 0.55 -6.93
N ARG A 366 0.26 1.52 -7.75
CA ARG A 366 0.77 2.90 -7.68
C ARG A 366 0.52 3.54 -6.31
N LEU A 367 -0.70 3.43 -5.79
CA LEU A 367 -1.07 3.98 -4.49
C LEU A 367 -0.28 3.33 -3.34
N GLU A 368 -0.11 2.00 -3.38
CA GLU A 368 0.71 1.26 -2.43
C GLU A 368 2.16 1.76 -2.44
N ALA A 369 2.80 1.83 -3.61
CA ALA A 369 4.16 2.36 -3.74
C ALA A 369 4.31 3.81 -3.22
N ILE A 370 3.37 4.70 -3.57
CA ILE A 370 3.36 6.09 -3.11
C ILE A 370 3.22 6.17 -1.59
N LEU A 371 2.33 5.38 -0.99
CA LEU A 371 2.11 5.38 0.46
C LEU A 371 3.27 4.73 1.22
N THR A 372 3.90 3.66 0.69
CA THR A 372 5.14 3.11 1.28
C THR A 372 6.26 4.15 1.29
N GLN A 373 6.45 4.88 0.19
CA GLN A 373 7.46 5.95 0.09
C GLN A 373 7.14 7.11 1.04
N LEU A 374 5.87 7.50 1.17
CA LEU A 374 5.41 8.52 2.10
C LEU A 374 5.65 8.12 3.55
N ILE A 375 5.28 6.89 3.94
CA ILE A 375 5.49 6.34 5.29
C ILE A 375 6.99 6.28 5.62
N LEU A 376 7.84 5.80 4.70
CA LEU A 376 9.29 5.75 4.90
C LEU A 376 9.92 7.15 4.99
N LYS A 377 9.56 8.07 4.09
CA LYS A 377 10.04 9.46 4.12
C LYS A 377 9.61 10.17 5.41
N HIS A 378 8.40 9.90 5.90
CA HIS A 378 7.89 10.45 7.15
C HIS A 378 8.56 9.83 8.37
N ALA A 379 8.81 8.52 8.38
CA ALA A 379 9.54 7.85 9.45
C ALA A 379 10.95 8.43 9.67
N LEU A 380 11.62 8.89 8.60
CA LEU A 380 12.90 9.62 8.67
C LEU A 380 12.81 11.07 9.21
N ARG A 381 11.60 11.57 9.52
CA ARG A 381 11.35 12.86 10.19
C ARG A 381 10.84 12.69 11.63
N ILE A 382 10.29 11.52 11.96
CA ILE A 382 9.75 11.23 13.29
C ILE A 382 10.90 11.16 14.29
N ARG A 383 10.68 11.74 15.48
CA ARG A 383 11.61 11.64 16.60
C ARG A 383 11.47 10.27 17.25
N ILE A 384 12.60 9.59 17.49
CA ILE A 384 12.60 8.37 18.30
C ILE A 384 12.50 8.77 19.77
N VAL A 385 11.27 8.93 20.26
CA VAL A 385 11.00 9.04 21.70
C VAL A 385 11.45 7.74 22.36
N ALA A 386 12.23 7.84 23.43
CA ALA A 386 12.70 6.67 24.17
C ALA A 386 11.52 5.91 24.80
N GLU A 387 11.11 4.80 24.16
CA GLU A 387 10.15 3.87 24.72
C GLU A 387 10.76 3.22 25.96
N VAL A 388 10.28 3.60 27.15
CA VAL A 388 10.72 3.02 28.42
C VAL A 388 10.13 1.63 28.55
N ASP A 389 10.85 0.65 28.00
CA ASP A 389 10.46 -0.77 27.98
C ASP A 389 10.39 -1.30 29.42
N SER A 390 9.19 -1.33 29.99
CA SER A 390 8.93 -1.76 31.36
C SER A 390 8.92 -3.29 31.47
N LEU A 391 10.08 -3.91 31.22
CA LEU A 391 10.28 -5.34 31.30
C LEU A 391 10.71 -5.78 32.71
N ALA A 392 10.21 -6.95 33.12
CA ALA A 392 10.63 -7.72 34.30
C ALA A 392 10.58 -7.02 35.68
N ILE A 393 9.36 -6.82 36.20
CA ILE A 393 9.10 -7.09 37.63
C ILE A 393 8.26 -8.35 37.71
N ALA A 394 8.87 -9.46 38.13
CA ALA A 394 8.13 -10.66 38.49
C ALA A 394 7.38 -10.41 39.83
N PRO A 395 6.10 -10.80 39.96
CA PRO A 395 5.39 -10.63 41.22
C PRO A 395 5.99 -11.54 42.30
N THR A 396 6.60 -10.95 43.32
CA THR A 396 7.02 -11.66 44.53
C THR A 396 5.82 -12.39 45.15
N PRO A 397 5.94 -13.68 45.51
CA PRO A 397 4.85 -14.38 46.18
C PRO A 397 4.56 -13.73 47.55
N PRO A 398 3.29 -13.60 47.95
CA PRO A 398 2.94 -13.01 49.25
C PRO A 398 3.48 -13.87 50.40
N ALA A 399 3.94 -13.21 51.47
CA ALA A 399 4.48 -13.89 52.65
C ALA A 399 3.41 -14.74 53.36
N ALA A 400 3.82 -15.87 53.94
CA ALA A 400 2.94 -16.76 54.67
C ALA A 400 2.41 -16.09 55.96
N PRO A 401 1.13 -16.27 56.32
CA PRO A 401 0.56 -15.73 57.54
C PRO A 401 1.00 -16.53 58.78
N SER A 402 1.32 -15.83 59.87
CA SER A 402 1.65 -16.44 61.16
C SER A 402 0.40 -16.87 61.93
N VAL A 403 0.34 -18.15 62.32
CA VAL A 403 -0.54 -18.71 63.37
C VAL A 403 -0.06 -18.11 64.71
N ALA A 404 -0.84 -17.78 65.75
CA ALA A 404 -1.99 -18.45 66.37
C ALA A 404 -2.80 -17.44 67.28
N PRO A 405 -3.70 -17.85 68.21
CA PRO A 405 -5.06 -18.34 67.91
C PRO A 405 -6.17 -17.73 68.80
N SER A 406 -7.44 -17.88 68.41
CA SER A 406 -8.57 -17.94 69.35
C SER A 406 -9.73 -18.78 68.75
N GLN A 407 -10.57 -19.37 69.61
CA GLN A 407 -11.53 -20.42 69.24
C GLN A 407 -12.98 -20.00 69.53
N SER A 408 -13.91 -20.27 68.60
CA SER A 408 -15.22 -20.85 68.93
C SER A 408 -16.01 -21.34 67.69
N THR A 409 -16.50 -22.56 67.80
CA THR A 409 -17.58 -23.22 67.03
C THR A 409 -18.96 -22.80 67.57
N SER A 410 -20.14 -23.01 66.95
CA SER A 410 -20.60 -23.59 65.66
C SER A 410 -22.12 -23.33 65.49
N SER A 411 -22.72 -23.69 64.33
CA SER A 411 -24.10 -24.24 64.15
C SER A 411 -25.34 -23.43 64.62
N SER A 412 -26.58 -23.58 64.11
CA SER A 412 -27.20 -24.06 62.84
C SER A 412 -28.73 -23.75 62.92
N ASP A 413 -29.51 -24.07 61.87
CA ASP A 413 -30.98 -24.31 61.92
C ASP A 413 -31.92 -23.10 62.24
N GLU A 414 -33.24 -23.07 61.97
CA GLU A 414 -34.09 -23.79 61.00
C GLU A 414 -35.32 -22.92 60.59
N SER A 415 -36.22 -23.46 59.75
CA SER A 415 -37.42 -22.80 59.20
C SER A 415 -38.66 -22.75 60.11
N LEU A 416 -39.65 -21.89 59.80
CA LEU A 416 -41.10 -22.18 59.91
C LEU A 416 -41.95 -21.16 59.10
N THR A 417 -43.20 -21.49 58.73
CA THR A 417 -43.98 -20.81 57.65
C THR A 417 -45.50 -20.56 58.00
N PRO A 418 -46.51 -20.41 57.10
CA PRO A 418 -47.55 -19.37 57.21
C PRO A 418 -49.00 -19.93 57.34
N PRO A 419 -50.08 -19.12 57.19
CA PRO A 419 -50.67 -18.74 55.88
C PRO A 419 -51.05 -17.21 55.86
N ALA A 420 -51.99 -16.61 55.08
CA ALA A 420 -53.05 -17.06 54.16
C ALA A 420 -53.47 -15.94 53.16
N GLU A 421 -54.34 -16.29 52.19
CA GLU A 421 -55.52 -15.57 51.62
C GLU A 421 -55.53 -14.03 51.30
N SER A 422 -56.18 -13.53 50.24
CA SER A 422 -56.79 -14.15 49.03
C SER A 422 -57.15 -13.13 47.92
N GLU A 423 -57.22 -13.63 46.67
CA GLU A 423 -58.06 -13.24 45.51
C GLU A 423 -58.20 -11.81 44.93
N SER A 424 -58.11 -11.79 43.58
CA SER A 424 -58.92 -11.06 42.58
C SER A 424 -58.45 -9.70 42.00
N ASP A 425 -58.76 -9.57 40.71
CA ASP A 425 -58.18 -8.68 39.69
C ASP A 425 -59.03 -7.43 39.34
N GLU A 426 -58.41 -6.54 38.56
CA GLU A 426 -58.98 -5.61 37.56
C GLU A 426 -60.13 -4.64 37.92
N THR A 427 -59.86 -3.34 37.70
CA THR A 427 -60.71 -2.51 36.81
C THR A 427 -59.92 -1.30 36.28
N VAL A 428 -60.42 -0.66 35.22
CA VAL A 428 -59.65 0.29 34.38
C VAL A 428 -60.26 1.70 34.39
N ALA A 429 -59.38 2.71 34.55
CA ALA A 429 -59.50 4.14 34.22
C ALA A 429 -60.71 4.95 34.72
N ASP A 430 -60.42 6.11 35.36
CA ASP A 430 -60.72 7.38 34.68
C ASP A 430 -59.83 8.55 35.19
N GLU A 431 -59.68 9.57 34.36
CA GLU A 431 -59.10 10.90 34.66
C GLU A 431 -60.20 11.97 34.40
N PRO A 432 -60.03 13.29 34.65
CA PRO A 432 -59.02 13.99 35.45
C PRO A 432 -59.63 15.03 36.43
N GLN A 433 -58.80 15.68 37.26
CA GLN A 433 -58.84 17.15 37.36
C GLN A 433 -57.59 17.78 38.01
N SER A 434 -57.36 19.06 37.70
CA SER A 434 -56.06 19.72 37.81
C SER A 434 -55.91 20.72 38.98
N LYS A 435 -54.68 20.85 39.50
CA LYS A 435 -54.03 22.15 39.82
C LYS A 435 -52.50 21.97 39.93
N ALA A 436 -51.74 23.07 39.89
CA ALA A 436 -50.34 23.06 39.42
C ALA A 436 -49.34 23.88 40.29
N ALA A 437 -48.07 23.87 39.85
CA ALA A 437 -46.86 24.50 40.42
C ALA A 437 -46.23 23.72 41.61
N SER A 438 -44.89 23.59 41.73
CA SER A 438 -43.74 24.07 40.92
C SER A 438 -42.54 23.08 41.00
N PRO A 439 -41.52 23.15 40.11
CA PRO A 439 -40.63 22.01 39.85
C PRO A 439 -39.32 21.95 40.66
N SER A 440 -38.80 20.74 40.83
CA SER A 440 -37.43 20.40 41.26
C SER A 440 -36.54 20.01 40.06
N PRO A 441 -35.20 20.09 40.17
CA PRO A 441 -34.29 19.81 39.05
C PRO A 441 -34.18 18.29 38.72
N PRO A 442 -33.90 17.93 37.46
CA PRO A 442 -33.83 16.53 37.02
C PRO A 442 -32.56 15.80 37.50
N PRO A 443 -32.60 14.46 37.62
CA PRO A 443 -31.44 13.66 38.01
C PRO A 443 -30.37 13.63 36.91
N SER A 444 -29.12 13.40 37.32
CA SER A 444 -27.97 13.27 36.41
C SER A 444 -28.04 11.99 35.54
N PRO A 445 -27.53 12.03 34.30
CA PRO A 445 -27.44 10.85 33.46
C PRO A 445 -26.48 9.80 34.04
N PRO A 446 -26.66 8.50 33.72
CA PRO A 446 -25.74 7.45 34.16
C PRO A 446 -24.31 7.70 33.61
N PRO A 447 -23.27 7.26 34.35
CA PRO A 447 -21.89 7.46 33.92
C PRO A 447 -21.63 6.76 32.57
N PRO A 448 -20.80 7.34 31.69
CA PRO A 448 -20.43 6.71 30.43
C PRO A 448 -19.74 5.36 30.70
N PRO A 449 -19.82 4.39 29.76
CA PRO A 449 -19.09 3.14 29.89
C PRO A 449 -17.59 3.44 30.02
N PRO A 450 -16.83 2.65 30.81
CA PRO A 450 -15.40 2.88 30.99
C PRO A 450 -14.71 2.87 29.62
N PRO A 451 -13.73 3.78 29.39
CA PRO A 451 -13.01 3.81 28.13
C PRO A 451 -12.35 2.44 27.87
N PRO A 452 -12.24 1.99 26.61
CA PRO A 452 -11.56 0.75 26.30
C PRO A 452 -10.15 0.78 26.89
N PRO A 453 -9.64 -0.35 27.44
CA PRO A 453 -8.37 -0.37 28.13
C PRO A 453 -7.29 0.21 27.23
N GLN A 454 -6.62 1.27 27.70
CA GLN A 454 -5.61 1.98 26.94
C GLN A 454 -4.60 0.97 26.41
N SER A 455 -4.58 0.79 25.10
CA SER A 455 -3.71 -0.22 24.48
C SER A 455 -2.27 0.14 24.81
N LYS A 456 -1.53 -0.81 25.41
CA LYS A 456 -0.06 -0.74 25.55
C LYS A 456 0.51 -0.04 24.33
N GLY A 457 1.26 1.04 24.53
CA GLY A 457 1.79 1.86 23.44
C GLY A 457 2.49 0.95 22.44
N LYS A 458 1.87 0.73 21.28
CA LYS A 458 2.48 -0.11 20.26
C LYS A 458 3.69 0.64 19.74
N SER A 459 4.86 0.00 19.83
CA SER A 459 6.12 0.64 19.47
C SER A 459 6.07 1.30 18.11
N LEU A 460 6.79 2.40 17.92
CA LEU A 460 6.77 3.16 16.67
C LEU A 460 7.08 2.26 15.46
N VAL A 461 8.07 1.37 15.62
CA VAL A 461 8.43 0.34 14.65
C VAL A 461 7.28 -0.66 14.43
N GLY A 462 6.62 -1.10 15.50
CA GLY A 462 5.43 -1.95 15.43
C GLY A 462 4.25 -1.29 14.72
N ARG A 463 4.00 0.01 14.96
CA ARG A 463 2.99 0.81 14.23
C ARG A 463 3.35 0.89 12.75
N MET A 464 4.57 1.29 12.41
CA MET A 464 5.03 1.40 11.02
C MET A 464 4.93 0.06 10.26
N ASN A 465 5.36 -1.05 10.87
CA ASN A 465 5.24 -2.37 10.26
C ASN A 465 3.77 -2.78 10.06
N ASN A 466 2.87 -2.51 11.03
CA ASN A 466 1.43 -2.74 10.85
C ASN A 466 0.83 -1.88 9.72
N LEU A 467 1.27 -0.63 9.55
CA LEU A 467 0.81 0.23 8.46
C LEU A 467 1.22 -0.34 7.09
N ILE A 468 2.49 -0.69 6.92
CA ILE A 468 3.02 -1.23 5.66
C ILE A 468 2.43 -2.62 5.36
N SER A 469 2.42 -3.55 6.32
CA SER A 469 1.98 -4.93 6.09
C SER A 469 0.46 -5.12 6.08
N SER A 470 -0.30 -4.41 6.91
CA SER A 470 -1.73 -4.69 7.12
C SER A 470 -2.67 -3.62 6.57
N ASP A 471 -2.30 -2.34 6.68
CA ASP A 471 -3.14 -1.22 6.23
C ASP A 471 -3.06 -1.02 4.71
N LEU A 472 -1.87 -1.08 4.10
CA LEU A 472 -1.75 -1.03 2.64
C LEU A 472 -2.54 -2.19 1.97
N GLN A 473 -2.46 -3.41 2.52
CA GLN A 473 -3.28 -4.53 2.07
C GLN A 473 -4.79 -4.34 2.31
N ALA A 474 -5.20 -3.55 3.30
CA ALA A 474 -6.61 -3.20 3.51
C ALA A 474 -7.08 -2.15 2.49
N LEU A 475 -6.24 -1.17 2.14
CA LEU A 475 -6.49 -0.23 1.05
C LEU A 475 -6.60 -0.94 -0.31
N ALA A 476 -5.71 -1.90 -0.59
CA ALA A 476 -5.77 -2.70 -1.81
C ALA A 476 -7.09 -3.47 -1.94
N ARG A 477 -7.62 -4.01 -0.84
CA ARG A 477 -8.94 -4.66 -0.78
C ARG A 477 -10.12 -3.68 -0.84
N ALA A 478 -9.90 -2.41 -0.53
CA ALA A 478 -10.91 -1.34 -0.61
C ALA A 478 -11.00 -0.67 -2.00
N ALA A 479 -10.08 -0.99 -2.93
CA ALA A 479 -10.04 -0.41 -4.27
C ALA A 479 -11.36 -0.57 -5.06
N GLU A 480 -12.11 -1.65 -4.83
CA GLU A 480 -13.43 -1.89 -5.45
C GLU A 480 -14.56 -0.99 -4.89
N PHE A 481 -14.25 0.14 -4.25
CA PHE A 481 -15.24 1.13 -3.78
C PHE A 481 -16.16 1.62 -4.92
N LEU A 482 -15.68 1.67 -6.17
CA LEU A 482 -16.50 2.01 -7.33
C LEU A 482 -17.63 0.99 -7.57
N GLN A 483 -17.44 -0.30 -7.27
CA GLN A 483 -18.53 -1.29 -7.30
C GLN A 483 -19.56 -1.00 -6.20
N VAL A 484 -19.12 -0.59 -5.01
CA VAL A 484 -19.99 -0.32 -3.86
C VAL A 484 -20.87 0.91 -4.08
N PHE A 485 -20.30 2.01 -4.57
CA PHE A 485 -21.02 3.30 -4.69
C PHE A 485 -21.67 3.54 -6.07
N PHE A 486 -21.15 2.95 -7.15
CA PHE A 486 -21.67 3.18 -8.51
C PHE A 486 -22.08 1.89 -9.22
N GLY A 487 -21.19 0.89 -9.28
CA GLY A 487 -21.38 -0.32 -10.07
C GLY A 487 -22.61 -1.14 -9.69
N ALA A 488 -22.70 -1.58 -8.43
CA ALA A 488 -23.83 -2.36 -7.95
C ALA A 488 -25.12 -1.52 -7.82
N PRO A 489 -25.14 -0.31 -7.23
CA PRO A 489 -26.36 0.49 -7.12
C PRO A 489 -27.02 0.81 -8.47
N VAL A 490 -26.25 1.26 -9.47
CA VAL A 490 -26.79 1.55 -10.81
C VAL A 490 -27.31 0.27 -11.46
N MET A 491 -26.58 -0.85 -11.35
CA MET A 491 -27.04 -2.12 -11.91
C MET A 491 -28.32 -2.63 -11.25
N ILE A 492 -28.45 -2.49 -9.92
CA ILE A 492 -29.64 -2.85 -9.16
C ILE A 492 -30.84 -2.03 -9.66
N VAL A 493 -30.71 -0.70 -9.79
CA VAL A 493 -31.78 0.18 -10.30
C VAL A 493 -32.18 -0.18 -11.73
N LEU A 494 -31.21 -0.35 -12.64
CA LEU A 494 -31.48 -0.72 -14.03
C LEU A 494 -32.16 -2.10 -14.14
N THR A 495 -31.72 -3.08 -13.34
CA THR A 495 -32.27 -4.44 -13.35
C THR A 495 -33.68 -4.47 -12.75
N ILE A 496 -33.96 -3.70 -11.69
CA ILE A 496 -35.31 -3.56 -11.13
C ILE A 496 -36.24 -2.86 -12.12
N GLY A 497 -35.78 -1.79 -12.80
CA GLY A 497 -36.56 -1.11 -13.84
C GLY A 497 -36.93 -2.04 -15.01
N PHE A 498 -35.99 -2.87 -15.46
CA PHE A 498 -36.27 -3.86 -16.51
C PHE A 498 -37.19 -4.98 -16.02
N LEU A 499 -37.03 -5.47 -14.79
CA LEU A 499 -37.97 -6.43 -14.18
C LEU A 499 -39.38 -5.85 -14.03
N TYR A 500 -39.52 -4.57 -13.66
CA TYR A 500 -40.81 -3.88 -13.60
C TYR A 500 -41.45 -3.75 -15.00
N ASN A 501 -40.66 -3.48 -16.04
CA ASN A 501 -41.13 -3.48 -17.44
C ASN A 501 -41.47 -4.89 -17.99
N LEU A 502 -41.18 -5.96 -17.25
CA LEU A 502 -41.49 -7.35 -17.59
C LEU A 502 -42.68 -7.90 -16.78
N LEU A 503 -42.75 -7.59 -15.49
CA LEU A 503 -43.66 -8.21 -14.52
C LEU A 503 -44.54 -7.19 -13.77
N GLY A 504 -44.34 -5.89 -13.97
CA GLY A 504 -45.01 -4.84 -13.22
C GLY A 504 -44.63 -4.86 -11.73
N TRP A 505 -45.58 -4.54 -10.86
CA TRP A 505 -45.31 -4.37 -9.42
C TRP A 505 -44.95 -5.66 -8.68
N SER A 506 -45.25 -6.85 -9.22
CA SER A 506 -44.83 -8.12 -8.60
C SER A 506 -43.30 -8.27 -8.55
N ALA A 507 -42.57 -7.63 -9.46
CA ALA A 507 -41.10 -7.56 -9.43
C ALA A 507 -40.56 -6.94 -8.12
N LEU A 508 -41.31 -5.99 -7.54
CA LEU A 508 -40.92 -5.35 -6.27
C LEU A 508 -41.05 -6.32 -5.10
N ILE A 509 -42.01 -7.25 -5.12
CA ILE A 509 -42.12 -8.33 -4.12
C ILE A 509 -40.95 -9.31 -4.27
N GLY A 510 -40.58 -9.67 -5.51
CA GLY A 510 -39.37 -10.46 -5.76
C GLY A 510 -38.11 -9.82 -5.18
N PHE A 511 -37.97 -8.50 -5.32
CA PHE A 511 -36.89 -7.73 -4.70
C PHE A 511 -36.98 -7.68 -3.17
N VAL A 512 -38.16 -7.47 -2.58
CA VAL A 512 -38.36 -7.49 -1.12
C VAL A 512 -38.01 -8.86 -0.52
N VAL A 513 -38.44 -9.96 -1.14
CA VAL A 513 -38.08 -11.32 -0.71
C VAL A 513 -36.57 -11.56 -0.87
N LEU A 514 -35.95 -11.09 -1.96
CA LEU A 514 -34.50 -11.16 -2.15
C LEU A 514 -33.75 -10.41 -1.04
N VAL A 515 -34.16 -9.18 -0.71
CA VAL A 515 -33.55 -8.38 0.36
C VAL A 515 -33.76 -9.07 1.72
N ALA A 516 -34.96 -9.57 2.02
CA ALA A 516 -35.26 -10.29 3.26
C ALA A 516 -34.41 -11.57 3.46
N GLN A 517 -33.92 -12.18 2.39
CA GLN A 517 -33.00 -13.33 2.44
C GLN A 517 -31.53 -12.92 2.72
N THR A 518 -31.12 -11.67 2.46
CA THR A 518 -29.70 -11.25 2.56
C THR A 518 -29.09 -11.24 3.97
N PRO A 519 -29.82 -11.04 5.09
CA PRO A 519 -29.23 -11.11 6.42
C PRO A 519 -28.74 -12.51 6.82
N LEU A 520 -29.34 -13.56 6.26
CA LEU A 520 -29.06 -14.95 6.66
C LEU A 520 -27.60 -15.36 6.41
N PRO A 521 -27.01 -15.14 5.21
CA PRO A 521 -25.56 -15.28 5.00
C PRO A 521 -24.68 -14.43 5.94
N ILE A 522 -25.14 -13.24 6.35
CA ILE A 522 -24.38 -12.34 7.23
C ILE A 522 -24.28 -12.92 8.65
N VAL A 523 -25.35 -13.54 9.16
CA VAL A 523 -25.34 -14.21 10.48
C VAL A 523 -24.35 -15.37 10.49
N PHE A 524 -24.38 -16.26 9.49
CA PHE A 524 -23.40 -17.36 9.38
C PHE A 524 -21.97 -16.84 9.22
N SER A 525 -21.76 -15.79 8.41
CA SER A 525 -20.43 -15.17 8.27
C SER A 525 -19.90 -14.59 9.58
N ARG A 526 -20.76 -13.99 10.42
CA ARG A 526 -20.38 -13.48 11.76
C ARG A 526 -19.99 -14.61 12.71
N LEU A 527 -20.71 -15.73 12.72
CA LEU A 527 -20.36 -16.91 13.52
C LEU A 527 -18.99 -17.48 13.12
N LEU A 528 -18.75 -17.62 11.80
CA LEU A 528 -17.46 -18.07 11.28
C LEU A 528 -16.33 -17.07 11.59
N GLN A 529 -16.58 -15.77 11.50
CA GLN A 529 -15.60 -14.72 11.89
C GLN A 529 -15.28 -14.75 13.38
N GLY A 530 -16.25 -15.07 14.25
CA GLY A 530 -16.03 -15.29 15.67
C GLY A 530 -15.11 -16.48 15.95
N ALA A 531 -15.42 -17.64 15.36
CA ALA A 531 -14.62 -18.85 15.56
C ALA A 531 -13.21 -18.74 14.97
N THR A 532 -13.06 -18.16 13.76
CA THR A 532 -11.73 -17.94 13.16
C THR A 532 -10.88 -16.94 13.94
N LYS A 533 -11.49 -15.93 14.58
CA LYS A 533 -10.78 -15.02 15.49
C LYS A 533 -10.24 -15.73 16.74
N GLU A 534 -11.03 -16.62 17.36
CA GLU A 534 -10.55 -17.37 18.52
C GLU A 534 -9.51 -18.43 18.12
N VAL A 535 -9.64 -19.07 16.95
CA VAL A 535 -8.57 -19.92 16.37
C VAL A 535 -7.26 -19.16 16.22
N ALA A 536 -7.29 -17.95 15.64
CA ALA A 536 -6.09 -17.14 15.48
C ALA A 536 -5.42 -16.88 16.84
N LYS A 537 -6.18 -16.40 17.82
CA LYS A 537 -5.72 -16.17 19.19
C LYS A 537 -5.13 -17.43 19.87
N ARG A 538 -5.69 -18.62 19.66
CA ARG A 538 -5.12 -19.87 20.21
C ARG A 538 -3.90 -20.36 19.43
N SER A 539 -3.80 -20.06 18.15
CA SER A 539 -2.55 -20.25 17.39
C SER A 539 -1.46 -19.29 17.87
N ASP A 540 -1.79 -18.03 18.17
CA ASP A 540 -0.88 -17.05 18.75
C ASP A 540 -0.37 -17.52 20.13
N ASP A 541 -1.28 -17.91 21.06
CA ASP A 541 -0.96 -18.51 22.37
C ASP A 541 0.06 -19.68 22.25
N ARG A 542 -0.06 -20.49 21.18
CA ARG A 542 0.80 -21.64 20.90
C ARG A 542 2.13 -21.22 20.26
N VAL A 543 2.12 -20.29 19.30
CA VAL A 543 3.34 -19.79 18.63
C VAL A 543 4.25 -19.06 19.63
N GLU A 544 3.68 -18.28 20.55
CA GLU A 544 4.39 -17.68 21.68
C GLU A 544 5.09 -18.75 22.52
N THR A 545 4.36 -19.77 22.98
CA THR A 545 4.89 -20.90 23.78
C THR A 545 5.99 -21.69 23.04
N VAL A 546 5.85 -21.90 21.73
CA VAL A 546 6.87 -22.55 20.89
C VAL A 546 8.11 -21.65 20.70
N THR A 547 7.92 -20.33 20.62
CA THR A 547 9.03 -19.37 20.50
C THR A 547 9.82 -19.25 21.81
N GLU A 548 9.14 -19.21 22.97
CA GLU A 548 9.76 -19.37 24.30
C GLU A 548 10.62 -20.65 24.36
N THR A 549 10.04 -21.78 23.96
CA THR A 549 10.70 -23.09 23.96
C THR A 549 11.96 -23.09 23.09
N THR A 550 11.87 -22.53 21.89
CA THR A 550 12.93 -22.55 20.90
C THR A 550 14.09 -21.63 21.29
N SER A 551 13.82 -20.45 21.86
CA SER A 551 14.88 -19.53 22.29
C SER A 551 15.72 -20.09 23.46
N VAL A 552 15.15 -20.98 24.27
CA VAL A 552 15.79 -21.60 25.44
C VAL A 552 16.15 -23.08 25.20
N ILE A 553 16.09 -23.57 23.95
CA ILE A 553 16.18 -25.00 23.59
C ILE A 553 17.42 -25.71 24.14
N ARG A 554 18.57 -25.01 24.23
CA ARG A 554 19.80 -25.56 24.83
C ARG A 554 19.62 -25.93 26.30
N MET A 555 18.93 -25.11 27.10
CA MET A 555 18.67 -25.44 28.51
C MET A 555 17.61 -26.54 28.64
N VAL A 556 16.57 -26.52 27.80
CA VAL A 556 15.54 -27.58 27.76
C VAL A 556 16.18 -28.95 27.49
N LYS A 557 17.15 -29.01 26.57
CA LYS A 557 18.01 -30.17 26.31
C LYS A 557 18.89 -30.55 27.51
N MET A 558 19.67 -29.61 28.06
CA MET A 558 20.60 -29.88 29.18
C MET A 558 19.90 -30.36 30.46
N PHE A 559 18.67 -29.89 30.74
CA PHE A 559 17.89 -30.31 31.92
C PHE A 559 16.89 -31.44 31.64
N GLY A 560 16.84 -31.98 30.42
CA GLY A 560 15.91 -33.06 30.04
C GLY A 560 14.43 -32.68 30.10
N TRP A 561 14.10 -31.39 29.99
CA TRP A 561 12.73 -30.85 30.14
C TRP A 561 11.86 -31.03 28.88
N GLU A 562 12.38 -31.68 27.83
CA GLU A 562 11.71 -31.85 26.54
C GLU A 562 10.28 -32.37 26.65
N LYS A 563 10.05 -33.43 27.44
CA LYS A 563 8.70 -34.00 27.63
C LYS A 563 7.74 -32.99 28.26
N LYS A 564 8.18 -32.30 29.32
CA LYS A 564 7.37 -31.30 30.04
C LYS A 564 7.04 -30.08 29.17
N MET A 565 7.94 -29.70 28.25
CA MET A 565 7.70 -28.61 27.32
C MET A 565 6.83 -29.04 26.13
N SER A 566 6.93 -30.30 25.67
CA SER A 566 5.95 -30.89 24.74
C SER A 566 4.56 -30.87 25.34
N GLU A 567 4.37 -31.42 26.56
CA GLU A 567 3.09 -31.43 27.28
C GLU A 567 2.46 -30.02 27.35
N ARG A 568 3.25 -28.98 27.66
CA ARG A 568 2.80 -27.57 27.66
C ARG A 568 2.42 -27.03 26.26
N ILE A 569 3.03 -27.51 25.19
CA ILE A 569 2.68 -27.18 23.81
C ILE A 569 1.43 -27.96 23.35
N ASP A 570 1.32 -29.22 23.78
CA ASP A 570 0.21 -30.12 23.46
C ASP A 570 -1.10 -29.63 24.12
N GLU A 571 -1.07 -29.16 25.37
CA GLU A 571 -2.20 -28.45 26.03
C GLU A 571 -2.71 -27.26 25.19
N LYS A 572 -1.78 -26.43 24.70
CA LYS A 572 -2.09 -25.28 23.83
C LYS A 572 -2.66 -25.74 22.49
N ARG A 573 -2.15 -26.85 21.95
CA ARG A 573 -2.58 -27.44 20.68
C ARG A 573 -3.97 -28.08 20.78
N GLU A 574 -4.32 -28.74 21.87
CA GLU A 574 -5.69 -29.24 22.10
C GLU A 574 -6.69 -28.08 22.21
N ALA A 575 -6.35 -27.04 22.98
CA ALA A 575 -7.18 -25.83 23.08
C ALA A 575 -7.39 -25.17 21.71
N GLU A 576 -6.36 -25.09 20.86
CA GLU A 576 -6.48 -24.65 19.48
C GLU A 576 -7.34 -25.62 18.64
N LEU A 577 -7.15 -26.93 18.75
CA LEU A 577 -7.84 -27.94 17.95
C LEU A 577 -9.36 -27.95 18.19
N THR A 578 -9.84 -27.69 19.42
CA THR A 578 -11.28 -27.54 19.68
C THR A 578 -11.88 -26.36 18.90
N TRP A 579 -11.19 -25.22 18.87
CA TRP A 579 -11.61 -24.05 18.10
C TRP A 579 -11.42 -24.24 16.60
N VAL A 580 -10.41 -25.00 16.16
CA VAL A 580 -10.26 -25.40 14.75
C VAL A 580 -11.42 -26.31 14.35
N TRP A 581 -11.84 -27.25 15.19
CA TRP A 581 -13.02 -28.09 14.93
C TRP A 581 -14.28 -27.24 14.78
N TRP A 582 -14.57 -26.34 15.72
CA TRP A 582 -15.70 -25.40 15.62
C TRP A 582 -15.59 -24.51 14.38
N SER A 583 -14.42 -23.96 14.09
CA SER A 583 -14.18 -23.15 12.90
C SER A 583 -14.38 -23.96 11.63
N LYS A 584 -14.01 -25.24 11.57
CA LYS A 584 -14.25 -26.13 10.42
C LYS A 584 -15.72 -26.54 10.32
N PHE A 585 -16.42 -26.71 11.43
CA PHE A 585 -17.86 -26.96 11.48
C PHE A 585 -18.66 -25.74 10.96
N TYR A 586 -18.35 -24.52 11.44
CA TYR A 586 -18.93 -23.29 10.89
C TYR A 586 -18.46 -23.00 9.46
N THR A 587 -17.25 -23.43 9.06
CA THR A 587 -16.79 -23.37 7.65
C THR A 587 -17.61 -24.33 6.79
N LEU A 588 -17.91 -25.54 7.26
CA LEU A 588 -18.77 -26.50 6.56
C LEU A 588 -20.16 -25.91 6.35
N ILE A 589 -20.79 -25.39 7.41
CA ILE A 589 -22.08 -24.69 7.34
C ILE A 589 -22.01 -23.50 6.37
N THR A 590 -20.98 -22.65 6.46
CA THR A 590 -20.87 -21.45 5.60
C THR A 590 -20.55 -21.81 4.14
N MET A 591 -19.77 -22.85 3.88
CA MET A 591 -19.53 -23.38 2.53
C MET A 591 -20.79 -24.00 1.93
N ILE A 592 -21.65 -24.64 2.75
CA ILE A 592 -22.99 -25.10 2.36
C ILE A 592 -23.91 -23.94 1.92
N PHE A 593 -23.62 -22.70 2.32
CA PHE A 593 -24.29 -21.51 1.80
C PHE A 593 -23.55 -20.79 0.65
N GLN A 594 -22.20 -20.87 0.57
CA GLN A 594 -21.43 -19.83 -0.14
C GLN A 594 -20.54 -20.29 -1.32
N PHE A 595 -19.97 -21.51 -1.40
CA PHE A 595 -18.97 -21.81 -2.45
C PHE A 595 -18.98 -23.21 -3.08
N ARG A 596 -18.41 -23.30 -4.29
CA ARG A 596 -18.83 -24.25 -5.35
C ARG A 596 -17.91 -25.46 -5.58
N ALA A 597 -16.90 -25.70 -4.74
CA ALA A 597 -15.71 -26.48 -5.12
C ALA A 597 -15.18 -27.48 -4.06
N LEU A 598 -15.99 -28.46 -3.64
CA LEU A 598 -15.52 -29.67 -2.94
C LEU A 598 -16.23 -30.93 -3.48
N PRO A 599 -15.51 -32.02 -3.82
CA PRO A 599 -16.07 -33.19 -4.49
C PRO A 599 -16.64 -34.25 -3.51
N PHE A 600 -17.51 -33.86 -2.58
CA PHE A 600 -18.19 -34.80 -1.67
C PHE A 600 -19.71 -34.80 -1.88
N SER A 601 -20.21 -35.90 -2.46
CA SER A 601 -21.42 -35.85 -3.31
C SER A 601 -22.74 -35.53 -2.61
N PHE A 602 -22.86 -35.74 -1.30
CA PHE A 602 -24.12 -35.54 -0.57
C PHE A 602 -24.24 -34.13 0.04
N ALA A 603 -23.21 -33.65 0.74
CA ALA A 603 -23.17 -32.26 1.23
C ALA A 603 -23.27 -31.25 0.07
N TYR A 604 -22.62 -31.55 -1.07
CA TYR A 604 -22.71 -30.77 -2.30
C TYR A 604 -24.14 -30.70 -2.88
N PHE A 605 -24.97 -31.73 -2.68
CA PHE A 605 -26.36 -31.76 -3.12
C PHE A 605 -27.24 -30.83 -2.27
N LEU A 606 -27.16 -30.90 -0.93
CA LEU A 606 -27.89 -29.97 -0.05
C LEU A 606 -27.43 -28.51 -0.24
N THR A 607 -26.11 -28.30 -0.44
CA THR A 607 -25.51 -26.99 -0.77
C THR A 607 -26.16 -26.38 -2.01
N ARG A 608 -26.26 -27.16 -3.10
CA ARG A 608 -26.97 -26.75 -4.31
C ARG A 608 -28.44 -26.48 -4.03
N LEU A 609 -29.11 -27.36 -3.29
CA LEU A 609 -30.54 -27.23 -3.00
C LEU A 609 -30.87 -25.88 -2.36
N VAL A 610 -30.13 -25.46 -1.32
CA VAL A 610 -30.33 -24.17 -0.65
C VAL A 610 -29.99 -22.97 -1.56
N SER A 611 -28.88 -23.05 -2.31
CA SER A 611 -28.44 -21.98 -3.21
C SER A 611 -29.36 -21.80 -4.45
N TYR A 612 -30.12 -22.82 -4.84
CA TYR A 612 -31.21 -22.73 -5.81
C TYR A 612 -32.57 -22.39 -5.18
N LEU A 613 -32.84 -22.84 -3.94
CA LEU A 613 -34.07 -22.52 -3.21
C LEU A 613 -34.24 -21.02 -2.96
N LEU A 614 -33.18 -20.30 -2.57
CA LEU A 614 -33.30 -18.85 -2.33
C LEU A 614 -33.78 -18.08 -3.58
N PRO A 615 -33.15 -18.23 -4.78
CA PRO A 615 -33.72 -17.77 -6.04
C PRO A 615 -35.11 -18.33 -6.32
N ALA A 616 -35.33 -19.64 -6.18
CA ALA A 616 -36.63 -20.25 -6.49
C ALA A 616 -37.76 -19.65 -5.66
N LEU A 617 -37.54 -19.35 -4.37
CA LEU A 617 -38.50 -18.65 -3.51
C LEU A 617 -38.79 -17.23 -4.00
N THR A 618 -37.78 -16.47 -4.45
CA THR A 618 -38.00 -15.14 -5.07
C THR A 618 -38.80 -15.24 -6.37
N MET A 619 -38.53 -16.24 -7.21
CA MET A 619 -39.26 -16.48 -8.46
C MET A 619 -40.69 -16.93 -8.19
N ILE A 620 -40.89 -17.89 -7.27
CA ILE A 620 -42.20 -18.42 -6.88
C ILE A 620 -43.06 -17.30 -6.31
N ALA A 621 -42.56 -16.49 -5.37
CA ALA A 621 -43.30 -15.34 -4.83
C ALA A 621 -43.71 -14.36 -5.95
N THR A 622 -42.77 -13.99 -6.83
CA THR A 622 -43.01 -13.07 -7.94
C THR A 622 -44.06 -13.58 -8.93
N PHE A 623 -43.91 -14.82 -9.40
CA PHE A 623 -44.80 -15.45 -10.38
C PHE A 623 -46.16 -15.79 -9.77
N THR A 624 -46.25 -16.15 -8.49
CA THR A 624 -47.52 -16.41 -7.79
C THR A 624 -48.36 -15.13 -7.74
N VAL A 625 -47.76 -13.99 -7.40
CA VAL A 625 -48.46 -12.69 -7.40
C VAL A 625 -48.80 -12.23 -8.82
N TYR A 626 -47.91 -12.44 -9.80
CA TYR A 626 -48.18 -12.11 -11.20
C TYR A 626 -49.35 -12.92 -11.79
N ALA A 627 -49.41 -14.22 -11.51
CA ALA A 627 -50.46 -15.11 -12.00
C ALA A 627 -51.78 -14.94 -11.23
N LEU A 628 -51.77 -14.99 -9.89
CA LEU A 628 -52.99 -15.02 -9.07
C LEU A 628 -53.55 -13.62 -8.77
N ALA A 629 -52.68 -12.66 -8.39
CA ALA A 629 -53.14 -11.33 -7.98
C ALA A 629 -53.27 -10.37 -9.16
N MET A 630 -52.30 -10.38 -10.10
CA MET A 630 -52.36 -9.53 -11.31
C MET A 630 -53.16 -10.17 -12.46
N LYS A 631 -53.53 -11.47 -12.35
CA LYS A 631 -54.33 -12.22 -13.33
C LYS A 631 -53.78 -12.17 -14.77
N ARG A 632 -52.45 -12.23 -14.91
CA ARG A 632 -51.74 -12.23 -16.20
C ARG A 632 -51.17 -13.61 -16.53
N SER A 633 -51.16 -13.94 -17.83
CA SER A 633 -50.51 -15.15 -18.33
C SER A 633 -48.98 -15.04 -18.25
N LEU A 634 -48.34 -16.13 -17.81
CA LEU A 634 -46.89 -16.27 -17.78
C LEU A 634 -46.40 -16.83 -19.12
N ASP A 635 -45.96 -15.95 -20.02
CA ASP A 635 -45.34 -16.35 -21.28
C ASP A 635 -43.84 -16.69 -21.10
N ALA A 636 -43.30 -17.57 -21.94
CA ALA A 636 -41.90 -17.98 -21.95
C ALA A 636 -40.92 -16.79 -22.04
N ALA A 637 -41.21 -15.77 -22.86
CA ALA A 637 -40.38 -14.57 -22.95
C ALA A 637 -40.31 -13.81 -21.62
N THR A 638 -41.41 -13.80 -20.85
CA THR A 638 -41.45 -13.16 -19.52
C THR A 638 -40.72 -13.98 -18.46
N VAL A 639 -40.87 -15.31 -18.48
CA VAL A 639 -40.31 -16.22 -17.47
C VAL A 639 -38.80 -16.33 -17.61
N PHE A 640 -38.28 -16.68 -18.78
CA PHE A 640 -36.83 -16.89 -18.96
C PHE A 640 -36.02 -15.59 -18.81
N SER A 641 -36.54 -14.47 -19.32
CA SER A 641 -35.85 -13.17 -19.20
C SER A 641 -35.83 -12.66 -17.76
N SER A 642 -36.91 -12.84 -16.99
CA SER A 642 -36.91 -12.44 -15.58
C SER A 642 -36.00 -13.33 -14.73
N ILE A 643 -35.92 -14.64 -14.98
CA ILE A 643 -34.95 -15.53 -14.32
C ILE A 643 -33.50 -15.04 -14.53
N ALA A 644 -33.14 -14.58 -15.73
CA ALA A 644 -31.82 -14.02 -16.00
C ALA A 644 -31.56 -12.73 -15.21
N LEU A 645 -32.54 -11.81 -15.18
CA LEU A 645 -32.44 -10.54 -14.46
C LEU A 645 -32.40 -10.72 -12.93
N PHE A 646 -33.21 -11.60 -12.35
CA PHE A 646 -33.15 -11.91 -10.92
C PHE A 646 -31.81 -12.54 -10.50
N ASN A 647 -31.19 -13.34 -11.37
CA ASN A 647 -29.83 -13.85 -11.14
C ASN A 647 -28.80 -12.72 -11.10
N ILE A 648 -28.84 -11.79 -12.06
CA ILE A 648 -27.97 -10.60 -12.10
C ILE A 648 -28.16 -9.73 -10.84
N LEU A 649 -29.42 -9.47 -10.48
CA LEU A 649 -29.81 -8.69 -9.30
C LEU A 649 -29.24 -9.31 -8.01
N ARG A 650 -29.46 -10.62 -7.80
CA ARG A 650 -28.88 -11.40 -6.69
C ARG A 650 -27.37 -11.26 -6.63
N THR A 651 -26.68 -11.41 -7.76
CA THR A 651 -25.20 -11.34 -7.80
C THR A 651 -24.69 -9.94 -7.43
N LYS A 652 -25.28 -8.86 -7.96
CA LYS A 652 -24.84 -7.48 -7.64
C LYS A 652 -25.20 -7.07 -6.20
N VAL A 653 -26.32 -7.56 -5.66
CA VAL A 653 -26.67 -7.41 -4.22
C VAL A 653 -25.66 -8.16 -3.33
N ALA A 654 -25.31 -9.41 -3.66
CA ALA A 654 -24.32 -10.18 -2.90
C ALA A 654 -22.91 -9.56 -2.94
N MET A 655 -22.51 -8.98 -4.09
CA MET A 655 -21.26 -8.22 -4.21
C MET A 655 -21.21 -7.02 -3.26
N LEU A 656 -22.31 -6.31 -3.07
CA LEU A 656 -22.36 -5.15 -2.17
C LEU A 656 -22.02 -5.54 -0.73
N PHE A 657 -22.61 -6.63 -0.21
CA PHE A 657 -22.31 -7.15 1.13
C PHE A 657 -20.88 -7.71 1.26
N MET A 658 -20.29 -8.21 0.17
CA MET A 658 -18.92 -8.71 0.17
C MET A 658 -17.87 -7.58 0.18
N TRP A 659 -18.12 -6.48 -0.55
CA TRP A 659 -17.15 -5.39 -0.71
C TRP A 659 -17.29 -4.28 0.34
N LEU A 660 -18.49 -3.98 0.82
CA LEU A 660 -18.71 -2.91 1.81
C LEU A 660 -17.83 -3.05 3.08
N PRO A 661 -17.63 -4.24 3.69
CA PRO A 661 -16.73 -4.39 4.84
C PRO A 661 -15.25 -4.09 4.51
N ASN A 662 -14.81 -4.37 3.27
CA ASN A 662 -13.45 -4.06 2.82
C ASN A 662 -13.27 -2.55 2.63
N VAL A 663 -14.24 -1.86 2.03
CA VAL A 663 -14.24 -0.40 1.88
C VAL A 663 -14.22 0.29 3.24
N LEU A 664 -15.02 -0.17 4.20
CA LEU A 664 -15.02 0.35 5.57
C LEU A 664 -13.68 0.13 6.28
N LYS A 665 -13.06 -1.05 6.14
CA LYS A 665 -11.69 -1.29 6.63
C LYS A 665 -10.67 -0.36 5.97
N GLY A 666 -10.75 -0.16 4.66
CA GLY A 666 -9.89 0.77 3.94
C GLY A 666 -10.01 2.21 4.44
N ASN A 667 -11.21 2.67 4.81
CA ASN A 667 -11.38 3.99 5.40
C ASN A 667 -10.67 4.12 6.77
N VAL A 668 -10.79 3.11 7.65
CA VAL A 668 -10.05 3.06 8.92
C VAL A 668 -8.53 2.98 8.68
N SER A 669 -8.09 2.38 7.58
CA SER A 669 -6.68 2.35 7.18
C SER A 669 -6.17 3.69 6.66
N LEU A 670 -6.95 4.41 5.86
CA LEU A 670 -6.64 5.80 5.47
C LEU A 670 -6.58 6.71 6.69
N GLN A 671 -7.46 6.50 7.68
CA GLN A 671 -7.41 7.23 8.94
C GLN A 671 -6.11 6.92 9.69
N ARG A 672 -5.79 5.65 9.99
CA ARG A 672 -4.54 5.29 10.70
C ARG A 672 -3.25 5.78 10.02
N ILE A 673 -3.23 5.90 8.69
CA ILE A 673 -2.11 6.54 7.96
C ILE A 673 -2.15 8.07 8.11
N SER A 674 -3.32 8.70 8.05
CA SER A 674 -3.48 10.14 8.33
C SER A 674 -3.02 10.48 9.75
N ASP A 675 -3.47 9.72 10.76
CA ASP A 675 -3.08 9.88 12.16
C ASP A 675 -1.55 9.75 12.31
N PHE A 676 -0.94 8.77 11.65
CA PHE A 676 0.53 8.61 11.61
C PHE A 676 1.28 9.74 10.89
N LEU A 677 0.65 10.47 9.97
CA LEU A 677 1.27 11.58 9.24
C LEU A 677 1.13 12.94 9.95
N TYR A 678 0.13 13.11 10.82
CA TYR A 678 -0.18 14.38 11.48
C TYR A 678 0.02 14.38 13.01
N GLU A 679 -0.06 13.23 13.69
CA GLU A 679 -0.01 13.14 15.17
C GLU A 679 1.34 12.66 15.73
N THR A 680 2.28 12.26 14.88
CA THR A 680 3.61 11.80 15.32
C THR A 680 4.54 12.97 15.62
N GLU A 681 5.22 12.94 16.76
CA GLU A 681 6.24 13.94 17.10
C GLU A 681 7.41 13.91 16.10
N LEU A 682 7.79 15.08 15.59
CA LEU A 682 8.89 15.24 14.63
C LEU A 682 10.14 15.82 15.30
N LEU A 683 11.29 15.65 14.64
CA LEU A 683 12.50 16.41 14.93
C LEU A 683 12.22 17.92 14.76
N ASP A 684 12.78 18.78 15.62
CA ASP A 684 12.37 20.20 15.67
C ASP A 684 12.63 20.95 14.35
N LYS A 685 13.64 20.52 13.57
CA LYS A 685 13.93 20.98 12.20
C LYS A 685 12.76 20.80 11.22
N PHE A 686 11.89 19.82 11.45
CA PHE A 686 10.68 19.56 10.66
C PHE A 686 9.40 20.00 11.38
N SER A 687 9.51 20.66 12.54
CA SER A 687 8.38 21.13 13.34
C SER A 687 8.07 22.60 13.05
N ASP A 688 6.83 23.00 13.33
CA ASP A 688 6.35 24.38 13.17
C ASP A 688 7.14 25.40 14.00
N ASN A 689 7.69 24.97 15.13
CA ASN A 689 8.54 25.76 16.02
C ASN A 689 10.01 25.47 15.71
N ALA A 690 10.40 25.54 14.44
CA ALA A 690 11.79 25.51 14.01
C ALA A 690 12.51 26.79 14.49
N VAL A 691 12.85 26.82 15.78
CA VAL A 691 13.82 27.77 16.36
C VAL A 691 15.07 27.69 15.50
N ALA A 692 15.46 28.80 14.89
CA ALA A 692 16.52 28.82 13.89
C ALA A 692 17.80 28.19 14.47
N HIS A 693 18.15 27.00 13.98
CA HIS A 693 19.44 26.39 14.25
C HIS A 693 20.54 27.37 13.84
N GLY A 694 21.67 27.35 14.54
CA GLY A 694 22.74 28.35 14.43
C GLY A 694 23.56 28.28 13.14
N GLU A 695 22.92 28.32 11.96
CA GLU A 695 23.57 28.39 10.64
C GLU A 695 24.34 29.72 10.41
N ASN A 696 24.37 30.61 11.42
CA ASN A 696 25.15 31.86 11.49
C ASN A 696 26.67 31.62 11.65
N GLY A 697 27.26 30.75 10.83
CA GLY A 697 28.72 30.63 10.67
C GLY A 697 29.52 30.09 11.87
N ILE A 698 28.87 29.64 12.94
CA ILE A 698 29.53 29.04 14.10
C ILE A 698 30.16 27.71 13.66
N ASN A 699 31.50 27.65 13.65
CA ASN A 699 32.25 26.44 13.36
C ASN A 699 32.47 25.55 14.60
N ASP A 700 32.10 26.05 15.78
CA ASP A 700 32.32 25.37 17.06
C ASP A 700 31.34 24.22 17.27
N ILE A 701 31.80 23.17 17.94
CA ILE A 701 31.03 21.95 18.22
C ILE A 701 30.62 22.01 19.69
N GLY A 702 29.32 22.02 19.99
CA GLY A 702 28.87 22.09 21.38
C GLY A 702 27.54 22.83 21.60
N PHE A 703 27.45 23.48 22.75
CA PHE A 703 26.21 24.00 23.35
C PHE A 703 26.47 25.29 24.13
N ARG A 704 25.48 26.19 24.16
CA ARG A 704 25.45 27.37 25.03
C ARG A 704 24.02 27.62 25.53
N ALA A 705 23.85 27.79 26.85
CA ALA A 705 22.57 28.13 27.50
C ALA A 705 21.38 27.28 26.99
N ALA A 706 21.56 25.97 26.97
CA ALA A 706 20.70 25.01 26.30
C ALA A 706 20.08 24.01 27.29
N THR A 707 18.75 23.86 27.24
CA THR A 707 18.02 22.79 27.93
C THR A 707 17.51 21.79 26.89
N PHE A 708 17.55 20.49 27.20
CA PHE A 708 16.97 19.45 26.35
C PHE A 708 16.06 18.48 27.09
N SER A 709 14.97 18.07 26.44
CA SER A 709 14.03 17.06 26.93
C SER A 709 13.73 15.97 25.89
N TRP A 710 13.27 14.81 26.34
CA TRP A 710 12.85 13.70 25.48
C TRP A 710 11.41 13.80 24.95
N ALA A 711 10.60 14.70 25.51
CA ALA A 711 9.21 14.96 25.13
C ALA A 711 8.89 16.45 25.31
N ARG A 712 7.85 16.96 24.62
CA ARG A 712 7.33 18.32 24.83
C ARG A 712 6.58 18.44 26.16
N GLU A 713 6.61 19.64 26.75
CA GLU A 713 5.97 19.92 28.04
C GLU A 713 4.43 19.81 27.96
N ASP A 714 3.85 20.12 26.80
CA ASP A 714 2.41 20.10 26.52
C ASP A 714 1.76 18.71 26.72
N ALA A 715 2.55 17.63 26.64
CA ALA A 715 2.06 16.26 26.70
C ALA A 715 1.58 15.79 28.10
N ASN A 716 1.76 16.61 29.15
CA ASN A 716 1.47 16.23 30.55
C ASN A 716 0.72 17.31 31.37
N GLU A 717 -0.34 17.91 30.83
CA GLU A 717 -1.33 18.61 31.68
C GLU A 717 -2.17 17.64 32.54
N GLY A 718 -2.22 16.35 32.17
CA GLY A 718 -2.92 15.31 32.90
C GLY A 718 -2.20 14.83 34.17
N ALA A 719 -2.66 15.30 35.34
CA ALA A 719 -2.34 14.79 36.68
C ALA A 719 -0.85 14.87 37.11
N ARG A 720 -0.43 16.03 37.61
CA ARG A 720 0.85 16.23 38.31
C ARG A 720 0.88 15.49 39.65
N THR A 721 1.77 14.51 39.80
CA THR A 721 2.17 13.92 41.10
C THR A 721 3.68 14.04 41.31
N PRO A 722 4.18 14.10 42.56
CA PRO A 722 5.55 14.59 42.83
C PRO A 722 6.70 13.69 42.34
N SER A 723 6.43 12.44 42.00
CA SER A 723 7.43 11.39 41.72
C SER A 723 7.78 11.20 40.24
N LYS A 724 7.20 11.99 39.32
CA LYS A 724 7.50 11.95 37.87
C LYS A 724 8.19 13.24 37.39
N ARG A 725 9.45 13.47 37.79
CA ARG A 725 10.29 14.47 37.10
C ARG A 725 10.80 13.87 35.79
N SER A 726 10.50 14.51 34.66
CA SER A 726 11.14 14.20 33.39
C SER A 726 12.63 14.54 33.47
N PHE A 727 13.49 13.65 32.97
CA PHE A 727 14.92 13.96 32.82
C PHE A 727 15.08 15.16 31.87
N ARG A 728 15.89 16.14 32.28
CA ARG A 728 16.30 17.29 31.47
C ARG A 728 17.81 17.36 31.50
N LEU A 729 18.41 17.57 30.33
CA LEU A 729 19.82 17.93 30.20
C LEU A 729 19.90 19.45 30.23
N GLU A 730 20.52 20.04 31.26
CA GLU A 730 20.56 21.48 31.47
C GLU A 730 22.00 22.00 31.44
N ILE A 731 22.37 22.63 30.32
CA ILE A 731 23.68 23.25 30.06
C ILE A 731 23.52 24.77 30.22
N LYS A 732 23.78 25.27 31.43
CA LYS A 732 23.55 26.67 31.80
C LYS A 732 24.58 27.62 31.17
N ASP A 733 25.84 27.20 31.13
CA ASP A 733 26.97 27.94 30.58
C ASP A 733 27.25 27.52 29.12
N GLU A 734 28.52 27.52 28.73
CA GLU A 734 29.02 27.11 27.41
C GLU A 734 29.88 25.84 27.51
N LEU A 735 29.56 24.83 26.71
CA LEU A 735 30.33 23.60 26.52
C LEU A 735 30.79 23.52 25.07
N LEU A 736 32.11 23.59 24.85
CA LEU A 736 32.74 23.46 23.52
C LEU A 736 33.66 22.24 23.50
N PHE A 737 33.50 21.39 22.48
CA PHE A 737 34.39 20.27 22.22
C PHE A 737 35.57 20.73 21.34
N LYS A 738 36.78 20.25 21.65
CA LYS A 738 37.98 20.56 20.87
C LYS A 738 37.98 19.78 19.55
N ARG A 739 38.24 20.48 18.45
CA ARG A 739 38.40 19.89 17.10
C ARG A 739 39.76 19.19 16.96
N GLY A 740 39.77 18.07 16.22
CA GLY A 740 41.00 17.34 15.85
C GLY A 740 41.66 16.53 16.97
N SER A 741 40.94 16.35 18.09
CA SER A 741 41.42 15.75 19.34
C SER A 741 40.36 14.81 19.94
N ILE A 742 40.76 14.01 20.94
CA ILE A 742 39.85 13.10 21.65
C ILE A 742 39.22 13.82 22.84
N ASN A 743 37.89 13.95 22.82
CA ASN A 743 37.07 14.49 23.89
C ASN A 743 36.38 13.34 24.62
N LEU A 744 36.56 13.25 25.94
CA LEU A 744 36.03 12.17 26.79
C LEU A 744 34.89 12.68 27.68
N ILE A 745 33.76 11.96 27.71
CA ILE A 745 32.59 12.29 28.52
C ILE A 745 32.44 11.22 29.62
N VAL A 746 32.58 11.65 30.89
CA VAL A 746 32.54 10.79 32.08
C VAL A 746 31.38 11.16 33.00
N GLY A 747 30.93 10.21 33.82
CA GLY A 747 29.83 10.42 34.77
C GLY A 747 29.12 9.11 35.13
N PRO A 748 28.33 9.08 36.22
CA PRO A 748 27.69 7.86 36.71
C PRO A 748 26.66 7.31 35.70
N THR A 749 26.27 6.05 35.88
CA THR A 749 25.19 5.43 35.10
C THR A 749 23.90 6.22 35.29
N GLY A 750 23.17 6.50 34.21
CA GLY A 750 21.94 7.31 34.24
C GLY A 750 22.13 8.84 34.21
N SER A 751 23.35 9.38 34.27
CA SER A 751 23.63 10.84 34.20
C SER A 751 23.32 11.55 32.87
N GLY A 752 22.71 10.86 31.90
CA GLY A 752 22.40 11.41 30.59
C GLY A 752 23.58 11.53 29.62
N LYS A 753 24.63 10.71 29.74
CA LYS A 753 25.78 10.71 28.80
C LYS A 753 25.35 10.50 27.34
N THR A 754 24.59 9.45 27.05
CA THR A 754 23.95 9.22 25.74
C THR A 754 22.98 10.37 25.38
N SER A 755 22.26 10.93 26.35
CA SER A 755 21.38 12.09 26.12
C SER A 755 22.14 13.33 25.63
N LEU A 756 23.36 13.57 26.12
CA LEU A 756 24.24 14.64 25.61
C LEU A 756 24.64 14.42 24.14
N LEU A 757 24.90 13.17 23.75
CA LEU A 757 25.17 12.82 22.34
C LEU A 757 23.93 12.98 21.46
N MET A 758 22.76 12.54 21.94
CA MET A 758 21.47 12.68 21.26
C MET A 758 21.06 14.14 21.09
N ALA A 759 21.31 14.99 22.09
CA ALA A 759 21.15 16.43 22.00
C ALA A 759 22.07 17.06 20.94
N LEU A 760 23.35 16.64 20.88
CA LEU A 760 24.30 17.13 19.86
C LEU A 760 23.90 16.69 18.44
N LEU A 761 23.33 15.49 18.30
CA LEU A 761 22.78 14.97 17.04
C LEU A 761 21.43 15.60 16.65
N GLY A 762 20.74 16.30 17.56
CA GLY A 762 19.44 16.95 17.32
C GLY A 762 18.21 16.07 17.57
N GLU A 763 18.38 14.91 18.22
CA GLU A 763 17.31 13.94 18.51
C GLU A 763 16.49 14.30 19.76
N MET A 764 17.01 15.15 20.65
CA MET A 764 16.28 15.70 21.82
C MET A 764 15.68 17.09 21.53
N HIS A 765 14.63 17.49 22.24
CA HIS A 765 13.97 18.78 22.03
C HIS A 765 14.84 19.93 22.52
N PHE A 766 15.16 20.89 21.66
CA PHE A 766 15.93 22.07 22.06
C PHE A 766 15.02 23.13 22.70
N LEU A 767 15.23 23.38 23.99
CA LEU A 767 14.58 24.43 24.77
C LEU A 767 15.63 25.51 25.10
N PRO A 768 15.62 26.68 24.42
CA PRO A 768 16.61 27.71 24.64
C PRO A 768 16.44 28.37 26.01
N SER A 769 17.46 28.33 26.87
CA SER A 769 17.39 28.88 28.23
C SER A 769 17.52 30.42 28.28
N GLY A 770 17.83 31.07 27.15
CA GLY A 770 17.94 32.52 27.04
C GLY A 770 18.25 33.03 25.61
N PRO A 771 18.22 34.36 25.38
CA PRO A 771 18.58 34.95 24.10
C PRO A 771 20.07 34.74 23.81
N GLY A 772 20.39 34.06 22.71
CA GLY A 772 21.76 33.64 22.37
C GLY A 772 22.10 32.19 22.74
N ALA A 773 21.12 31.41 23.20
CA ALA A 773 21.24 29.96 23.32
C ALA A 773 21.42 29.29 21.95
N TRP A 774 22.30 28.28 21.86
CA TRP A 774 22.52 27.49 20.64
C TRP A 774 23.05 26.09 20.94
N PHE A 775 22.92 25.20 19.95
CA PHE A 775 23.69 23.96 19.85
C PHE A 775 24.12 23.76 18.39
N ASN A 776 25.29 23.15 18.17
CA ASN A 776 25.83 22.97 16.83
C ASN A 776 26.70 21.71 16.70
N LEU A 777 26.52 21.05 15.55
CA LEU A 777 27.33 19.93 15.10
C LEU A 777 27.52 20.06 13.57
N PRO A 778 28.67 20.57 13.09
CA PRO A 778 28.95 20.75 11.68
C PRO A 778 28.88 19.42 10.91
N ARG A 779 28.03 19.36 9.88
CA ARG A 779 27.81 18.12 9.09
C ARG A 779 28.52 18.10 7.73
N THR A 780 29.20 19.19 7.35
CA THR A 780 29.88 19.34 6.05
C THR A 780 30.98 18.30 5.82
N GLY A 781 31.79 18.02 6.85
CA GLY A 781 32.80 16.97 6.86
C GLY A 781 32.28 15.55 7.17
N GLY A 782 30.96 15.38 7.29
CA GLY A 782 30.33 14.14 7.76
C GLY A 782 30.50 13.87 9.25
N VAL A 783 29.56 13.12 9.81
CA VAL A 783 29.56 12.66 11.21
C VAL A 783 29.33 11.15 11.22
N ALA A 784 30.20 10.41 11.89
CA ALA A 784 30.01 9.00 12.19
C ALA A 784 29.47 8.83 13.62
N TYR A 785 28.57 7.87 13.82
CA TYR A 785 28.03 7.53 15.13
C TYR A 785 28.07 6.01 15.37
N ALA A 786 28.63 5.60 16.49
CA ALA A 786 28.58 4.24 17.02
C ALA A 786 27.77 4.26 18.33
N ALA A 787 26.61 3.61 18.33
CA ALA A 787 25.69 3.55 19.47
C ALA A 787 26.06 2.44 20.47
N GLN A 788 25.66 2.63 21.72
CA GLN A 788 25.85 1.64 22.80
C GLN A 788 25.18 0.29 22.48
N GLU A 789 23.94 0.30 21.97
CA GLU A 789 23.37 -0.90 21.32
C GLU A 789 23.84 -0.98 19.86
N SER A 790 24.71 -1.96 19.59
CA SER A 790 25.36 -2.12 18.29
C SER A 790 24.40 -2.66 17.22
N TRP A 791 23.80 -1.77 16.43
CA TRP A 791 22.97 -2.12 15.29
C TRP A 791 23.79 -2.59 14.07
N VAL A 792 23.45 -3.74 13.51
CA VAL A 792 24.14 -4.38 12.37
C VAL A 792 23.12 -4.71 11.27
N LEU A 793 23.49 -4.44 10.02
CA LEU A 793 22.68 -4.73 8.83
C LEU A 793 22.70 -6.23 8.52
N ASN A 794 21.55 -6.78 8.12
CA ASN A 794 21.46 -8.16 7.61
C ASN A 794 22.07 -8.23 6.19
N ALA A 795 23.39 -8.40 6.14
CA ALA A 795 24.27 -8.33 4.97
C ALA A 795 25.60 -9.04 5.31
N MET A 796 26.59 -9.02 4.42
CA MET A 796 27.94 -9.52 4.73
C MET A 796 28.65 -8.64 5.78
N ILE A 797 29.65 -9.19 6.49
CA ILE A 797 30.50 -8.40 7.40
C ILE A 797 31.21 -7.27 6.64
N LYS A 798 31.72 -7.57 5.45
CA LYS A 798 32.34 -6.59 4.54
C LYS A 798 31.42 -5.42 4.22
N GLU A 799 30.17 -5.71 3.82
CA GLU A 799 29.18 -4.69 3.47
C GLU A 799 28.77 -3.84 4.69
N ASN A 800 28.76 -4.44 5.89
CA ASN A 800 28.52 -3.73 7.14
C ASN A 800 29.61 -2.70 7.49
N ILE A 801 30.87 -2.99 7.20
CA ILE A 801 32.00 -2.07 7.42
C ILE A 801 32.01 -0.97 6.36
N ILE A 802 31.83 -1.34 5.09
CA ILE A 802 31.85 -0.40 3.95
C ILE A 802 30.64 0.55 3.99
N PHE A 803 29.46 0.02 4.32
CA PHE A 803 28.22 0.77 4.55
C PHE A 803 27.86 1.79 3.44
N GLY A 804 28.10 1.42 2.17
CA GLY A 804 27.83 2.25 0.99
C GLY A 804 28.94 3.24 0.60
N ALA A 805 30.05 3.30 1.34
CA ALA A 805 31.27 4.01 0.92
C ALA A 805 31.95 3.30 -0.28
N PRO A 806 32.83 3.98 -1.04
CA PRO A 806 33.70 3.31 -2.01
C PRO A 806 34.67 2.34 -1.30
N PHE A 807 34.94 1.18 -1.92
CA PHE A 807 35.86 0.19 -1.36
C PHE A 807 37.33 0.55 -1.62
N ASP A 808 37.99 1.05 -0.59
CA ASP A 808 39.45 1.15 -0.44
C ASP A 808 39.96 -0.07 0.33
N GLU A 809 40.82 -0.88 -0.30
CA GLU A 809 41.37 -2.14 0.24
C GLU A 809 42.47 -1.92 1.29
N GLU A 810 43.33 -0.92 1.13
CA GLU A 810 44.41 -0.64 2.09
C GLU A 810 43.81 -0.15 3.41
N ARG A 811 42.87 0.80 3.31
CA ARG A 811 42.13 1.31 4.46
C ARG A 811 41.27 0.23 5.11
N TYR A 812 40.68 -0.68 4.32
CA TYR A 812 39.87 -1.78 4.84
C TYR A 812 40.73 -2.71 5.71
N LYS A 813 41.89 -3.13 5.20
CA LYS A 813 42.86 -3.94 5.97
C LYS A 813 43.34 -3.26 7.24
N LYS A 814 43.64 -1.95 7.20
CA LYS A 814 43.99 -1.15 8.39
C LYS A 814 42.86 -1.11 9.42
N VAL A 815 41.60 -0.95 9.00
CA VAL A 815 40.44 -0.96 9.91
C VAL A 815 40.28 -2.32 10.59
N LEU A 816 40.45 -3.43 9.87
CA LEU A 816 40.34 -4.77 10.46
C LEU A 816 41.40 -5.04 11.53
N ASP A 817 42.64 -4.58 11.32
CA ASP A 817 43.73 -4.68 12.31
C ASP A 817 43.51 -3.76 13.52
N GLN A 818 43.25 -2.47 13.29
CA GLN A 818 43.09 -1.48 14.35
C GLN A 818 41.84 -1.72 15.22
N CYS A 819 40.75 -2.22 14.63
CA CYS A 819 39.56 -2.65 15.38
C CYS A 819 39.63 -4.10 15.91
N ALA A 820 40.79 -4.76 15.81
CA ALA A 820 41.05 -6.12 16.30
C ALA A 820 40.11 -7.21 15.73
N LEU A 821 39.58 -7.05 14.52
CA LEU A 821 38.61 -7.95 13.90
C LEU A 821 39.26 -9.15 13.17
N LEU A 822 40.54 -9.08 12.80
CA LEU A 822 41.22 -10.13 12.04
C LEU A 822 41.04 -11.53 12.65
N ARG A 823 41.21 -11.65 13.96
CA ARG A 823 41.09 -12.92 14.70
C ARG A 823 39.65 -13.45 14.77
N ASP A 824 38.64 -12.59 14.65
CA ASP A 824 37.25 -13.04 14.53
C ASP A 824 36.96 -13.55 13.12
N LEU A 825 37.51 -12.90 12.09
CA LEU A 825 37.36 -13.33 10.70
C LEU A 825 38.07 -14.67 10.45
N GLU A 826 39.21 -14.93 11.08
CA GLU A 826 39.90 -16.24 11.07
C GLU A 826 39.08 -17.37 11.71
N LEU A 827 38.06 -17.05 12.52
CA LEU A 827 37.18 -18.02 13.19
C LEU A 827 35.84 -18.21 12.46
N LEU A 828 35.62 -17.58 11.30
CA LEU A 828 34.42 -17.69 10.50
C LEU A 828 34.72 -18.39 9.17
N ASP A 829 33.92 -19.41 8.82
CA ASP A 829 34.16 -20.29 7.66
C ASP A 829 34.28 -19.55 6.31
N ALA A 830 33.69 -18.35 6.20
CA ALA A 830 33.71 -17.50 5.02
C ALA A 830 34.38 -16.11 5.25
N GLY A 831 35.06 -15.90 6.38
CA GLY A 831 35.76 -14.64 6.68
C GLY A 831 34.85 -13.40 6.61
N ASP A 832 35.27 -12.36 5.86
CA ASP A 832 34.52 -11.10 5.69
C ASP A 832 33.29 -11.23 4.78
N LEU A 833 33.17 -12.33 4.03
CA LEU A 833 32.00 -12.67 3.20
C LEU A 833 30.89 -13.37 4.01
N THR A 834 31.11 -13.66 5.29
CA THR A 834 30.11 -14.29 6.16
C THR A 834 28.87 -13.40 6.31
N GLU A 835 27.68 -13.96 6.11
CA GLU A 835 26.40 -13.27 6.35
C GLU A 835 26.14 -13.13 7.86
N VAL A 836 25.78 -11.93 8.28
CA VAL A 836 25.65 -11.59 9.71
C VAL A 836 24.28 -12.01 10.28
N GLY A 837 23.26 -12.11 9.42
CA GLY A 837 21.89 -12.47 9.83
C GLY A 837 21.13 -11.32 10.50
N GLU A 838 19.85 -11.54 10.78
CA GLU A 838 19.00 -10.52 11.41
C GLU A 838 19.53 -10.13 12.81
N LYS A 839 19.70 -8.82 13.05
CA LYS A 839 20.34 -8.24 14.25
C LYS A 839 21.72 -8.84 14.60
N GLY A 840 22.39 -9.46 13.64
CA GLY A 840 23.68 -10.12 13.85
C GLY A 840 23.62 -11.34 14.75
N LEU A 841 22.65 -12.25 14.57
CA LEU A 841 22.50 -13.44 15.41
C LEU A 841 23.77 -14.32 15.47
N THR A 842 24.63 -14.28 14.44
CA THR A 842 25.89 -15.04 14.38
C THR A 842 27.03 -14.47 15.22
N LEU A 843 26.96 -13.19 15.64
CA LEU A 843 28.06 -12.48 16.29
C LEU A 843 27.85 -12.29 17.80
N SER A 844 28.94 -12.35 18.57
CA SER A 844 28.95 -12.01 20.00
C SER A 844 28.81 -10.49 20.22
N GLY A 845 28.46 -10.07 21.45
CA GLY A 845 28.31 -8.64 21.78
C GLY A 845 29.56 -7.81 21.46
N GLY A 846 30.73 -8.28 21.89
CA GLY A 846 32.02 -7.63 21.60
C GLY A 846 32.44 -7.68 20.12
N GLN A 847 31.93 -8.63 19.33
CA GLN A 847 32.07 -8.61 17.87
C GLN A 847 31.18 -7.55 17.22
N LYS A 848 29.92 -7.40 17.66
CA LYS A 848 29.02 -6.34 17.16
C LYS A 848 29.53 -4.94 17.48
N ALA A 849 30.10 -4.75 18.67
CA ALA A 849 30.73 -3.50 19.08
C ALA A 849 31.92 -3.15 18.18
N ARG A 850 32.86 -4.09 17.96
CA ARG A 850 34.02 -3.88 17.08
C ARG A 850 33.63 -3.70 15.61
N LEU A 851 32.62 -4.41 15.12
CA LEU A 851 32.05 -4.21 13.78
C LEU A 851 31.41 -2.82 13.61
N THR A 852 30.70 -2.36 14.63
CA THR A 852 30.07 -1.01 14.67
C THR A 852 31.12 0.10 14.72
N LEU A 853 32.19 -0.09 15.49
CA LEU A 853 33.35 0.80 15.52
C LEU A 853 34.10 0.80 14.17
N ALA A 854 34.34 -0.36 13.58
CA ALA A 854 35.00 -0.49 12.27
C ALA A 854 34.25 0.27 11.18
N ARG A 855 32.91 0.17 11.12
CA ARG A 855 32.06 0.98 10.25
C ARG A 855 32.27 2.49 10.46
N ALA A 856 32.32 2.94 11.72
CA ALA A 856 32.52 4.35 12.04
C ALA A 856 33.90 4.88 11.59
N VAL A 857 34.97 4.11 11.81
CA VAL A 857 36.36 4.47 11.45
C VAL A 857 36.61 4.32 9.94
N TYR A 858 35.98 3.35 9.27
CA TYR A 858 36.04 3.20 7.82
C TYR A 858 35.41 4.39 7.08
N SER A 859 34.37 5.01 7.65
CA SER A 859 33.75 6.22 7.09
C SER A 859 34.74 7.40 6.96
N SER A 860 34.53 8.26 5.96
CA SER A 860 35.35 9.47 5.74
C SER A 860 35.00 10.66 6.66
N ALA A 861 34.22 10.45 7.72
CA ALA A 861 33.74 11.53 8.59
C ALA A 861 34.86 12.25 9.36
N GLU A 862 34.81 13.58 9.43
CA GLU A 862 35.69 14.43 10.24
C GLU A 862 35.38 14.34 11.75
N ILE A 863 34.14 13.99 12.11
CA ILE A 863 33.67 13.85 13.49
C ILE A 863 33.23 12.41 13.72
N ILE A 864 33.74 11.78 14.78
CA ILE A 864 33.37 10.42 15.20
C ILE A 864 32.81 10.48 16.62
N ILE A 865 31.55 10.08 16.79
CA ILE A 865 30.87 9.99 18.07
C ILE A 865 30.77 8.51 18.46
N LEU A 866 31.27 8.15 19.65
CA LEU A 866 31.33 6.79 20.16
C LEU A 866 30.60 6.73 21.52
N ASP A 867 29.49 5.99 21.59
CA ASP A 867 28.73 5.79 22.83
C ASP A 867 29.06 4.42 23.44
N ASP A 868 29.99 4.41 24.40
CA ASP A 868 30.38 3.30 25.26
C ASP A 868 30.79 1.98 24.55
N VAL A 869 31.34 2.12 23.34
CA VAL A 869 31.78 1.01 22.45
C VAL A 869 32.81 0.03 23.06
N LEU A 870 33.41 0.38 24.20
CA LEU A 870 34.37 -0.44 24.92
C LEU A 870 33.73 -1.37 25.98
N ALA A 871 32.50 -1.11 26.42
CA ALA A 871 31.89 -1.81 27.56
C ALA A 871 31.58 -3.30 27.32
N ALA A 872 31.48 -3.72 26.06
CA ALA A 872 31.24 -5.11 25.66
C ALA A 872 32.54 -5.89 25.33
N LEU A 873 33.71 -5.36 25.66
CA LEU A 873 35.03 -5.90 25.31
C LEU A 873 35.82 -6.31 26.56
N ASP A 874 36.73 -7.25 26.39
CA ASP A 874 37.75 -7.55 27.40
C ASP A 874 38.79 -6.42 27.48
N VAL A 875 39.46 -6.30 28.64
CA VAL A 875 40.42 -5.22 28.94
C VAL A 875 41.55 -5.15 27.91
N HIS A 876 42.06 -6.29 27.44
CA HIS A 876 43.15 -6.33 26.46
C HIS A 876 42.69 -5.85 25.08
N THR A 877 41.53 -6.30 24.58
CA THR A 877 40.96 -5.84 23.31
C THR A 877 40.57 -4.37 23.37
N ALA A 878 40.03 -3.89 24.50
CA ALA A 878 39.74 -2.47 24.70
C ALA A 878 41.03 -1.62 24.65
N LYS A 879 42.10 -2.05 25.35
CA LYS A 879 43.41 -1.41 25.34
C LYS A 879 44.04 -1.39 23.94
N TRP A 880 44.00 -2.51 23.20
CA TRP A 880 44.43 -2.56 21.79
C TRP A 880 43.70 -1.52 20.93
N ILE A 881 42.37 -1.39 21.06
CA ILE A 881 41.58 -0.43 20.29
C ILE A 881 41.95 1.02 20.64
N VAL A 882 42.22 1.32 21.90
CA VAL A 882 42.69 2.66 22.30
C VAL A 882 44.08 2.94 21.71
N ASP A 883 45.05 2.03 21.90
CA ASP A 883 46.44 2.19 21.46
C ASP A 883 46.63 2.14 19.93
N LYS A 884 45.81 1.37 19.21
CA LYS A 884 45.95 1.13 17.76
C LYS A 884 44.94 1.89 16.89
N CYS A 885 43.70 2.05 17.35
CA CYS A 885 42.65 2.69 16.57
C CYS A 885 42.51 4.17 16.93
N LEU A 886 42.29 4.51 18.22
CA LEU A 886 42.06 5.90 18.62
C LEU A 886 43.32 6.78 18.45
N VAL A 887 44.50 6.25 18.77
CA VAL A 887 45.82 6.89 18.53
C VAL A 887 46.34 6.64 17.09
N GLY A 888 45.65 5.77 16.35
CA GLY A 888 46.01 5.28 15.01
C GLY A 888 46.01 6.35 13.92
N ASP A 889 46.63 6.03 12.78
CA ASP A 889 46.69 6.90 11.61
C ASP A 889 45.32 7.16 10.99
N LEU A 890 44.36 6.24 11.14
CA LEU A 890 42.99 6.40 10.62
C LEU A 890 42.17 7.43 11.39
N VAL A 891 42.38 7.61 12.71
CA VAL A 891 41.59 8.51 13.57
C VAL A 891 42.29 9.85 13.80
N ARG A 892 43.63 9.90 13.65
CA ARG A 892 44.45 11.10 13.84
C ARG A 892 43.94 12.33 13.07
N GLY A 893 43.80 13.45 13.78
CA GLY A 893 43.35 14.72 13.22
C GLY A 893 41.83 14.86 13.07
N ARG A 894 41.05 13.81 13.35
CA ARG A 894 39.59 13.87 13.45
C ARG A 894 39.15 14.34 14.84
N THR A 895 37.91 14.79 14.94
CA THR A 895 37.30 15.10 16.24
C THR A 895 36.61 13.86 16.77
N VAL A 896 37.10 13.31 17.88
CA VAL A 896 36.44 12.18 18.55
C VAL A 896 35.68 12.69 19.77
N ILE A 897 34.45 12.23 19.94
CA ILE A 897 33.65 12.41 21.15
C ILE A 897 33.31 11.01 21.68
N LEU A 898 34.00 10.60 22.74
CA LEU A 898 33.88 9.29 23.36
C LEU A 898 33.13 9.42 24.70
N VAL A 899 31.95 8.82 24.80
CA VAL A 899 31.40 8.39 26.09
C VAL A 899 31.97 7.01 26.38
N THR A 900 32.47 6.78 27.59
CA THR A 900 32.58 5.40 28.09
C THR A 900 32.49 5.34 29.61
N HIS A 901 32.13 4.16 30.12
CA HIS A 901 32.27 3.80 31.51
C HIS A 901 33.69 3.40 31.92
N ASN A 902 34.55 2.97 30.99
CA ASN A 902 35.92 2.52 31.29
C ASN A 902 36.90 3.70 31.20
N VAL A 903 37.01 4.47 32.29
CA VAL A 903 37.71 5.77 32.32
C VAL A 903 39.24 5.59 32.40
N SER A 904 39.70 4.54 33.08
CA SER A 904 41.10 4.15 33.21
C SER A 904 41.83 4.01 31.87
N ILE A 905 41.32 3.17 30.94
CA ILE A 905 41.92 2.99 29.60
C ILE A 905 41.76 4.26 28.74
N ALA A 906 40.61 4.94 28.82
CA ALA A 906 40.29 6.04 27.91
C ALA A 906 40.91 7.40 28.28
N ALA A 907 41.21 7.64 29.56
CA ALA A 907 41.74 8.94 30.02
C ALA A 907 43.12 9.31 29.43
N PRO A 908 44.14 8.42 29.37
CA PRO A 908 45.48 8.77 28.90
C PRO A 908 45.57 9.35 27.48
N VAL A 909 44.58 9.03 26.62
CA VAL A 909 44.51 9.53 25.23
C VAL A 909 43.60 10.75 25.05
N SER A 910 43.00 11.27 26.13
CA SER A 910 42.00 12.35 26.06
C SER A 910 42.58 13.75 26.30
N ASP A 911 42.34 14.66 25.35
CA ASP A 911 42.79 16.06 25.42
C ASP A 911 41.85 16.96 26.22
N PHE A 912 40.60 16.54 26.38
CA PHE A 912 39.53 17.30 27.03
C PHE A 912 38.54 16.34 27.68
N VAL A 913 38.17 16.61 28.93
CA VAL A 913 37.23 15.79 29.70
C VAL A 913 36.04 16.63 30.14
N VAL A 914 34.84 16.08 29.99
CA VAL A 914 33.57 16.65 30.45
C VAL A 914 32.95 15.70 31.48
N SER A 915 32.66 16.20 32.68
CA SER A 915 32.07 15.40 33.76
C SER A 915 30.59 15.77 33.95
N LEU A 916 29.70 14.79 33.79
CA LEU A 916 28.26 14.93 34.03
C LEU A 916 27.88 14.48 35.44
N GLY A 917 27.01 15.26 36.09
CA GLY A 917 26.38 14.94 37.36
C GLY A 917 25.11 14.11 37.21
N PRO A 918 24.59 13.51 38.29
CA PRO A 918 23.43 12.63 38.25
C PRO A 918 22.16 13.32 37.73
N ASP A 919 22.01 14.62 37.97
CA ASP A 919 20.81 15.40 37.62
C ASP A 919 20.82 15.96 36.18
N GLY A 920 21.75 15.55 35.31
CA GLY A 920 21.82 16.04 33.93
C GLY A 920 22.48 17.43 33.77
N HIS A 921 23.30 17.83 34.74
CA HIS A 921 24.14 19.04 34.70
C HIS A 921 25.62 18.70 34.45
N ILE A 922 26.37 19.62 33.87
CA ILE A 922 27.84 19.55 33.79
C ILE A 922 28.43 19.97 35.15
N LEU A 923 29.32 19.16 35.71
CA LEU A 923 30.05 19.44 36.96
C LEU A 923 31.42 20.07 36.70
N SER A 924 32.09 19.65 35.63
CA SER A 924 33.39 20.18 35.22
C SER A 924 33.68 19.90 33.75
N GLN A 925 34.51 20.77 33.17
CA GLN A 925 35.08 20.61 31.84
C GLN A 925 36.51 21.15 31.86
N GLY A 926 37.47 20.44 31.27
CA GLY A 926 38.89 20.78 31.38
C GLY A 926 39.83 19.62 31.05
N ARG A 927 40.94 19.51 31.78
CA ARG A 927 41.82 18.33 31.78
C ARG A 927 41.31 17.28 32.78
N ILE A 928 41.84 16.06 32.65
CA ILE A 928 41.55 14.92 33.53
C ILE A 928 41.76 15.29 35.01
N SER A 929 42.82 16.03 35.33
CA SER A 929 43.11 16.59 36.66
C SER A 929 41.93 17.36 37.26
N ASP A 930 41.24 18.15 36.43
CA ASP A 930 40.22 19.11 36.83
C ASP A 930 38.84 18.43 36.95
N ALA A 931 38.69 17.27 36.29
CA ALA A 931 37.55 16.37 36.42
C ALA A 931 37.66 15.48 37.66
N LEU A 932 38.84 14.90 37.92
CA LEU A 932 39.12 14.06 39.08
C LEU A 932 38.99 14.85 40.39
N ALA A 933 39.72 15.96 40.53
CA ALA A 933 39.76 16.74 41.77
C ALA A 933 38.42 17.39 42.19
N LYS A 934 37.38 17.32 41.35
CA LYS A 934 36.01 17.75 41.63
C LYS A 934 35.03 16.60 41.89
N ASN A 935 35.42 15.36 41.64
CA ASN A 935 34.59 14.17 41.79
C ASN A 935 35.39 13.03 42.44
N ALA A 936 35.50 13.06 43.77
CA ALA A 936 36.12 11.98 44.57
C ALA A 936 35.52 10.58 44.29
N LYS A 937 34.27 10.50 43.80
CA LYS A 937 33.65 9.24 43.38
C LYS A 937 34.22 8.70 42.05
N LEU A 938 34.59 9.58 41.11
CA LEU A 938 35.30 9.19 39.88
C LEU A 938 36.77 8.84 40.18
N GLU A 939 37.41 9.54 41.12
CA GLU A 939 38.77 9.17 41.59
C GLU A 939 38.81 7.75 42.16
N LEU A 940 37.86 7.39 43.02
CA LEU A 940 37.72 6.03 43.55
C LEU A 940 37.48 5.00 42.44
N GLN A 941 36.59 5.29 41.48
CA GLN A 941 36.33 4.38 40.34
C GLN A 941 37.56 4.16 39.47
N VAL A 942 38.33 5.20 39.13
CA VAL A 942 39.56 5.08 38.35
C VAL A 942 40.66 4.31 39.11
N VAL A 943 40.67 4.34 40.44
CA VAL A 943 41.58 3.51 41.26
C VAL A 943 41.11 2.05 41.30
N GLU A 944 39.81 1.78 41.46
CA GLU A 944 39.25 0.42 41.43
C GLU A 944 39.44 -0.24 40.05
N GLU A 945 39.22 0.50 38.96
CA GLU A 945 39.47 0.04 37.59
C GLU A 945 40.94 -0.32 37.39
N LYS A 946 41.89 0.55 37.75
CA LYS A 946 43.33 0.27 37.62
C LYS A 946 43.78 -0.97 38.39
N VAL A 947 43.24 -1.17 39.59
CA VAL A 947 43.50 -2.38 40.40
C VAL A 947 42.87 -3.64 39.78
N ALA A 948 41.92 -3.51 38.85
CA ALA A 948 41.42 -4.61 38.02
C ALA A 948 42.27 -4.80 36.74
N GLU A 949 42.72 -3.71 36.10
CA GLU A 949 43.68 -3.76 34.97
C GLU A 949 44.98 -4.47 35.36
N ASP A 950 45.62 -4.04 36.46
CA ASP A 950 46.89 -4.60 36.97
C ASP A 950 46.79 -6.11 37.23
N LYS A 951 45.62 -6.60 37.67
CA LYS A 951 45.34 -8.03 37.89
C LYS A 951 45.17 -8.78 36.58
N ALA A 952 44.41 -8.22 35.64
CA ALA A 952 44.20 -8.82 34.32
C ALA A 952 45.53 -8.97 33.55
N GLU A 953 46.45 -8.01 33.66
CA GLU A 953 47.79 -8.14 33.08
C GLU A 953 48.62 -9.24 33.79
N GLN A 954 48.56 -9.34 35.12
CA GLN A 954 49.27 -10.37 35.89
C GLN A 954 48.78 -11.80 35.58
N GLU A 955 47.47 -12.01 35.39
CA GLU A 955 46.92 -13.31 35.01
C GLU A 955 47.37 -13.76 33.60
N VAL A 956 47.57 -12.81 32.67
CA VAL A 956 48.04 -13.10 31.31
C VAL A 956 49.54 -13.44 31.27
N VAL A 957 50.38 -12.77 32.08
CA VAL A 957 51.81 -13.11 32.19
C VAL A 957 51.99 -14.58 32.59
N GLN A 958 51.20 -15.06 33.57
CA GLN A 958 51.23 -16.47 33.99
C GLN A 958 50.76 -17.46 32.91
N GLN A 959 49.96 -17.03 31.93
CA GLN A 959 49.56 -17.85 30.78
C GLN A 959 50.59 -17.84 29.64
N THR A 960 51.42 -16.79 29.52
CA THR A 960 52.42 -16.68 28.44
C THR A 960 53.72 -17.42 28.69
N ASP A 961 54.09 -17.67 29.95
CA ASP A 961 55.28 -18.49 30.31
C ASP A 961 55.04 -20.01 30.19
N ALA A 962 53.81 -20.44 29.92
CA ALA A 962 53.51 -21.84 29.64
C ALA A 962 53.96 -22.23 28.22
N PRO A 963 54.69 -23.35 28.02
CA PRO A 963 55.13 -23.75 26.68
C PRO A 963 53.93 -24.04 25.77
N LYS A 964 53.94 -23.44 24.56
CA LYS A 964 52.88 -23.59 23.55
C LYS A 964 52.61 -25.07 23.24
N LYS A 965 51.59 -25.64 23.87
CA LYS A 965 50.91 -26.82 23.34
C LYS A 965 50.23 -26.41 22.05
N GLU A 966 50.38 -27.21 21.01
CA GLU A 966 49.42 -27.22 19.92
C GLU A 966 48.05 -27.59 20.49
N ASN A 967 47.22 -26.59 20.77
CA ASN A 967 45.78 -26.81 20.83
C ASN A 967 45.32 -27.15 19.42
N LYS A 968 45.43 -28.44 19.06
CA LYS A 968 44.43 -29.12 18.25
C LYS A 968 43.12 -29.03 19.03
N GLY A 969 42.49 -27.86 18.97
CA GLY A 969 41.12 -27.69 19.42
C GLY A 969 40.32 -28.79 18.74
N LYS A 970 39.48 -29.48 19.52
CA LYS A 970 38.44 -30.30 18.90
C LYS A 970 37.59 -29.37 18.07
N LEU A 971 37.83 -29.35 16.76
CA LEU A 971 36.82 -28.84 15.84
C LEU A 971 35.52 -29.57 16.15
N ILE A 972 34.45 -28.85 15.90
CA ILE A 972 33.09 -29.37 15.83
C ILE A 972 33.15 -30.73 15.13
N VAL A 973 32.70 -31.77 15.83
CA VAL A 973 32.43 -33.06 15.18
C VAL A 973 31.40 -32.76 14.11
N GLU A 974 31.73 -33.01 12.84
CA GLU A 974 30.77 -32.87 11.75
C GLU A 974 29.47 -33.58 12.15
N GLU A 975 28.32 -32.94 11.93
CA GLU A 975 27.04 -33.52 12.30
C GLU A 975 26.76 -34.70 11.36
N GLU A 976 27.29 -35.88 11.71
CA GLU A 976 26.96 -37.14 11.08
C GLU A 976 25.46 -37.34 11.21
N THR A 977 24.73 -36.98 10.14
CA THR A 977 23.28 -37.13 10.06
C THR A 977 22.94 -38.61 10.15
N SER A 978 22.72 -39.10 11.36
CA SER A 978 22.47 -40.51 11.65
C SER A 978 21.12 -40.90 11.06
N LYS A 979 21.16 -41.40 9.82
CA LYS A 979 19.99 -41.95 9.12
C LYS A 979 19.51 -43.18 9.88
N GLY A 980 18.57 -42.96 10.79
CA GLY A 980 18.01 -43.97 11.67
C GLY A 980 17.28 -45.07 10.90
N HIS A 981 18.00 -46.12 10.55
CA HIS A 981 17.40 -47.39 10.19
C HIS A 981 16.87 -48.06 11.46
N LEU A 982 15.56 -47.98 11.67
CA LEU A 982 14.86 -48.75 12.69
C LEU A 982 14.99 -50.25 12.41
N SER A 983 15.70 -50.97 13.26
CA SER A 983 15.67 -52.44 13.30
C SER A 983 14.32 -52.91 13.82
N TRP A 984 13.71 -53.90 13.15
CA TRP A 984 12.35 -54.38 13.40
C TRP A 984 12.10 -54.97 14.80
N GLU A 985 13.16 -55.22 15.57
CA GLU A 985 13.07 -55.87 16.89
C GLU A 985 12.51 -54.96 18.01
N SER A 986 12.50 -53.63 17.82
CA SER A 986 11.90 -52.68 18.77
C SER A 986 10.39 -52.44 18.55
N SER A 987 9.69 -53.40 17.90
CA SER A 987 8.27 -53.31 17.52
C SER A 987 7.46 -54.51 18.06
N LYS A 988 7.43 -54.66 19.39
CA LYS A 988 6.57 -55.59 20.13
C LYS A 988 6.08 -54.98 21.43
#